data_AF-A0A7K1G6Z3-F1
#
_entry.id   AF-A0A7K1G6Z3-F1
#
_cell.length_a   1.000
_cell.length_b   1.000
_cell.length_c   1.000
_cell.angle_alpha   90.00
_cell.angle_beta   90.00
_cell.angle_gamma   90.00
#
_symmetry.space_group_name_H-M   'P 1'
#
loop_
_entity.id
_entity.type
_entity.pdbx_description
1 polymer ?
#
loop_
_entity_poly.entity_id
_entity_poly.type
_entity_poly.pdbx_seq_one_letter_code
_entity_poly.pdbx_strand_id
1 'polypeptide(L)'
;MKETSNKYLIVALLFGLTFHGSAIFFTLESTYDALIHMFFGNHYAHSWFEPWNYSWYTGFNVMSYPPLVHQTIGLLSLIGGLKFGMFTVAIVGIILFITGAFRFSLLITGNRTVAGYSAILAVISSSFVETLHIFGQLPSIIGISVLMHALPEIYLFIKTGKKKYYFTSLSLMAVTVCSHHVTPLFGMVFFVSPLIGMIVMDSARDKVNSFKEITFKIFYKTFLSLLKRIILFCASVVFLLVFCILPYWINSKANPITQVPIPHGSRDNFIEVTSSGLMFFLIPWGILLFILPYIFYRYYSKRYIFFGLSLTLLTVLGTGGTTPIPFSILGKNAFNILTLDRFTLWASIMSLPIFGEFVYRLVEGDLRTALQVKFGSVYRRIVGGLFAGCFLFFAVFTMTLGYFRPLQPQKINFLPIVNFLNQDQHDHWRFLPLGFGDQMAYLSTQTKAMTVDGNYHSARRLPELTSRAVERLENSKFRGLEGIGSLQQFLTVPEKYNLKYVFSNDKFYDPILYFCGWHRLSQLENGIMVWEKLNVQPLSKILPKDEVPIYLKLMWGIIPLLTILLAFILNVQIIWLQALKIKPLEKASFNKYGIVYANFPRAMIKFLHIWTGILLLIISFGVYLIYIKNATQISPENVVKAYYDALDFKFFDKAHSYIVPDKEYSVAQFMLEISVSDGILNSYAKLDAIETKIVQQSKDKATIIATTKWVTPLELIEKKYTHNVQKIKGKWFIIPDKKDTDIPPDEFISENINSYYKQGRRKITTQQTYHEDVLRQPDLEIISASLVKIESQYIVIGEVQNIDNVPADVVLKATLYDRNDKSIAVFNAKYTIKHKLMPKEVTSFKVNFEDIAWLKPTDVKPTTFNPDEFTIKELKNIPTTFDIQSAGNVATTDLYNSVAISDLVIDNNQIKGTLFNYGIQEVTIPELLISYYNDKKELVYVDHQFIKEGVRIQRKQYFTYNLPTDLNPVIIKSSTENCFVNGLKSEALARAVIPVRNSKQESAQMQRVKGHKGYSFIKIEINNYIGNPR
;
A
#
# COMPACT_ATOMS: atom_id res chain seq x y z
N MET A 1 -12.38 -9.78 -55.22
CA MET A 1 -11.42 -10.58 -54.42
C MET A 1 -12.04 -10.88 -53.06
N LYS A 2 -12.11 -12.16 -52.68
CA LYS A 2 -12.61 -12.60 -51.35
C LYS A 2 -11.70 -12.02 -50.26
N GLU A 3 -12.23 -11.29 -49.29
CA GLU A 3 -11.46 -10.95 -48.09
C GLU A 3 -11.29 -12.21 -47.25
N THR A 4 -10.07 -12.74 -47.18
CA THR A 4 -9.73 -13.88 -46.33
C THR A 4 -9.44 -13.43 -44.90
N SER A 5 -9.77 -14.27 -43.92
CA SER A 5 -9.42 -14.05 -42.51
C SER A 5 -7.90 -13.88 -42.37
N ASN A 6 -7.46 -12.91 -41.56
CA ASN A 6 -6.04 -12.68 -41.36
C ASN A 6 -5.45 -13.77 -40.46
N LYS A 7 -4.60 -14.64 -41.03
CA LYS A 7 -3.94 -15.74 -40.31
C LYS A 7 -3.19 -15.27 -39.05
N TYR A 8 -2.51 -14.12 -39.10
CA TYR A 8 -1.72 -13.61 -37.98
C TYR A 8 -2.60 -13.13 -36.83
N LEU A 9 -3.79 -12.58 -37.12
CA LEU A 9 -4.75 -12.20 -36.07
C LEU A 9 -5.31 -13.44 -35.36
N ILE A 10 -5.61 -14.52 -36.09
CA ILE A 10 -6.07 -15.78 -35.51
C ILE A 10 -4.96 -16.36 -34.61
N VAL A 11 -3.71 -16.37 -35.10
CA VAL A 11 -2.55 -16.78 -34.30
C VAL A 11 -2.40 -15.92 -33.05
N ALA A 12 -2.54 -14.59 -33.15
CA ALA A 12 -2.46 -13.70 -32.01
C ALA A 12 -3.56 -13.99 -30.96
N LEU A 13 -4.79 -14.26 -31.39
CA LEU A 13 -5.90 -14.59 -30.48
C LEU A 13 -5.69 -15.94 -29.78
N LEU A 14 -5.31 -16.97 -30.53
CA LEU A 14 -5.00 -18.29 -29.95
C LEU A 14 -3.81 -18.21 -29.00
N PHE A 15 -2.76 -17.49 -29.39
CA PHE A 15 -1.59 -17.29 -28.55
C PHE A 15 -1.93 -16.48 -27.29
N GLY A 16 -2.69 -15.40 -27.42
CA GLY A 16 -3.11 -14.59 -26.27
C GLY A 16 -4.00 -15.36 -25.30
N LEU A 17 -4.97 -16.14 -25.80
CA LEU A 17 -5.82 -16.97 -24.95
C LEU A 17 -5.05 -18.11 -24.27
N THR A 18 -4.11 -18.75 -24.97
CA THR A 18 -3.30 -19.81 -24.37
C THR A 18 -2.29 -19.26 -23.37
N PHE A 19 -1.54 -18.21 -23.74
CA PHE A 19 -0.53 -17.60 -22.90
C PHE A 19 -1.13 -16.87 -21.70
N HIS A 20 -1.95 -15.83 -21.93
CA HIS A 20 -2.52 -15.07 -20.82
C HIS A 20 -3.62 -15.84 -20.12
N GLY A 21 -4.47 -16.55 -20.85
CA GLY A 21 -5.59 -17.30 -20.25
C GLY A 21 -5.12 -18.43 -19.32
N SER A 22 -3.95 -19.03 -19.56
CA SER A 22 -3.33 -19.94 -18.57
C SER A 22 -2.64 -19.19 -17.44
N ALA A 23 -1.87 -18.13 -17.75
CA ALA A 23 -1.09 -17.38 -16.77
C ALA A 23 -1.95 -16.66 -15.72
N ILE A 24 -3.11 -16.12 -16.10
CA ILE A 24 -3.98 -15.37 -15.17
C ILE A 24 -4.40 -16.20 -13.96
N PHE A 25 -4.55 -17.53 -14.09
CA PHE A 25 -4.88 -18.40 -12.95
C PHE A 25 -3.82 -18.42 -11.85
N PHE A 26 -2.57 -18.10 -12.20
CA PHE A 26 -1.46 -18.05 -11.25
C PHE A 26 -1.18 -16.62 -10.78
N THR A 27 -1.42 -15.61 -11.62
CA THR A 27 -0.98 -14.23 -11.33
C THR A 27 -2.10 -13.32 -10.87
N LEU A 28 -3.34 -13.45 -11.41
CA LEU A 28 -4.37 -12.42 -11.30
C LEU A 28 -4.78 -12.15 -9.84
N GLU A 29 -4.93 -13.19 -9.03
CA GLU A 29 -5.25 -13.07 -7.59
C GLU A 29 -4.12 -12.42 -6.78
N SER A 30 -2.88 -12.46 -7.27
CA SER A 30 -1.70 -11.86 -6.62
C SER A 30 -1.35 -10.46 -7.14
N THR A 31 -2.17 -9.90 -8.03
CA THR A 31 -1.98 -8.52 -8.52
C THR A 31 -2.46 -7.48 -7.51
N TYR A 32 -2.03 -6.24 -7.71
CA TYR A 32 -2.35 -5.11 -6.83
C TYR A 32 -3.85 -4.76 -6.82
N ASP A 33 -4.50 -4.60 -7.98
CA ASP A 33 -5.86 -4.04 -8.07
C ASP A 33 -6.98 -5.07 -8.30
N ALA A 34 -6.68 -6.30 -8.73
CA ALA A 34 -7.73 -7.22 -9.18
C ALA A 34 -8.75 -7.57 -8.08
N LEU A 35 -8.29 -7.76 -6.83
CA LEU A 35 -9.17 -8.06 -5.70
C LEU A 35 -10.07 -6.88 -5.32
N ILE A 36 -9.64 -5.64 -5.57
CA ILE A 36 -10.46 -4.43 -5.41
C ILE A 36 -11.61 -4.45 -6.42
N HIS A 37 -11.32 -4.79 -7.68
CA HIS A 37 -12.35 -4.89 -8.73
C HIS A 37 -13.35 -6.02 -8.46
N MET A 38 -12.89 -7.13 -7.88
CA MET A 38 -13.75 -8.20 -7.40
C MET A 38 -14.65 -7.74 -6.24
N PHE A 39 -14.13 -6.94 -5.30
CA PHE A 39 -14.91 -6.35 -4.21
C PHE A 39 -16.04 -5.45 -4.74
N PHE A 40 -15.75 -4.57 -5.71
CA PHE A 40 -16.80 -3.77 -6.35
C PHE A 40 -17.80 -4.64 -7.12
N GLY A 41 -17.35 -5.70 -7.78
CA GLY A 41 -18.22 -6.69 -8.41
C GLY A 41 -19.18 -7.36 -7.41
N ASN A 42 -18.70 -7.68 -6.21
CA ASN A 42 -19.51 -8.24 -5.12
C ASN A 42 -20.64 -7.30 -4.69
N HIS A 43 -20.34 -6.00 -4.60
CA HIS A 43 -21.35 -5.01 -4.29
C HIS A 43 -22.48 -5.00 -5.33
N TYR A 44 -22.18 -5.04 -6.62
CA TYR A 44 -23.21 -5.11 -7.66
C TYR A 44 -23.97 -6.43 -7.66
N ALA A 45 -23.33 -7.56 -7.31
CA ALA A 45 -23.99 -8.85 -7.21
C ALA A 45 -25.09 -8.89 -6.11
N HIS A 46 -24.93 -8.12 -5.03
CA HIS A 46 -25.84 -8.13 -3.88
C HIS A 46 -26.71 -6.87 -3.74
N SER A 47 -26.27 -5.73 -4.27
CA SER A 47 -26.84 -4.41 -3.96
C SER A 47 -26.78 -3.48 -5.17
N TRP A 48 -27.22 -3.96 -6.33
CA TRP A 48 -27.07 -3.31 -7.65
C TRP A 48 -27.37 -1.80 -7.70
N PHE A 49 -28.45 -1.36 -7.05
CA PHE A 49 -28.92 0.03 -7.07
C PHE A 49 -28.61 0.81 -5.80
N GLU A 50 -27.92 0.22 -4.82
CA GLU A 50 -27.57 0.91 -3.58
C GLU A 50 -26.19 1.56 -3.72
N PRO A 51 -26.07 2.90 -3.83
CA PRO A 51 -24.76 3.55 -3.99
C PRO A 51 -23.88 3.46 -2.74
N TRP A 52 -24.43 3.16 -1.57
CA TRP A 52 -23.68 3.16 -0.33
C TRP A 52 -23.15 1.76 0.04
N ASN A 53 -21.87 1.66 0.39
CA ASN A 53 -21.25 0.44 0.86
C ASN A 53 -20.63 0.65 2.24
N TYR A 54 -21.05 -0.16 3.22
CA TYR A 54 -20.61 -0.05 4.62
C TYR A 54 -19.30 -0.78 4.95
N SER A 55 -18.80 -1.62 4.04
CA SER A 55 -17.74 -2.60 4.36
C SER A 55 -16.43 -1.94 4.78
N TRP A 56 -16.12 -0.74 4.26
CA TRP A 56 -14.87 -0.01 4.51
C TRP A 56 -15.11 1.41 5.01
N TYR A 57 -14.14 1.96 5.74
CA TYR A 57 -14.07 3.37 6.15
C TYR A 57 -15.32 3.92 6.85
N THR A 58 -16.09 3.06 7.54
CA THR A 58 -17.42 3.38 8.12
C THR A 58 -18.55 3.65 7.12
N GLY A 59 -18.29 3.52 5.83
CA GLY A 59 -19.24 3.75 4.75
C GLY A 59 -18.69 4.67 3.67
N PHE A 60 -18.87 4.29 2.40
CA PHE A 60 -18.50 5.13 1.27
C PHE A 60 -19.42 4.93 0.07
N ASN A 61 -19.41 5.90 -0.85
CA ASN A 61 -20.22 5.85 -2.06
C ASN A 61 -19.47 5.14 -3.20
N VAL A 62 -20.04 4.05 -3.74
CA VAL A 62 -19.47 3.32 -4.89
C VAL A 62 -19.53 4.11 -6.19
N MET A 63 -20.34 5.18 -6.25
CA MET A 63 -20.35 6.14 -7.36
C MET A 63 -19.06 6.94 -7.47
N SER A 64 -18.04 6.65 -6.66
CA SER A 64 -16.68 7.20 -6.75
C SER A 64 -15.76 6.44 -7.72
N TYR A 65 -16.22 5.37 -8.39
CA TYR A 65 -15.44 4.63 -9.40
C TYR A 65 -16.31 4.22 -10.60
N PRO A 66 -15.84 4.30 -11.87
CA PRO A 66 -16.60 3.87 -13.04
C PRO A 66 -17.16 2.44 -12.96
N PRO A 67 -18.47 2.25 -13.20
CA PRO A 67 -19.16 1.04 -12.76
C PRO A 67 -19.08 -0.13 -13.74
N LEU A 68 -18.80 0.07 -15.03
CA LEU A 68 -19.13 -0.92 -16.07
C LEU A 68 -18.41 -2.25 -15.89
N VAL A 69 -17.11 -2.19 -15.63
CA VAL A 69 -16.29 -3.41 -15.44
C VAL A 69 -16.75 -4.16 -14.20
N HIS A 70 -17.04 -3.44 -13.11
CA HIS A 70 -17.52 -4.04 -11.85
C HIS A 70 -18.93 -4.63 -11.99
N GLN A 71 -19.85 -3.94 -12.65
CA GLN A 71 -21.18 -4.44 -12.98
C GLN A 71 -21.11 -5.70 -13.85
N THR A 72 -20.17 -5.76 -14.78
CA THR A 72 -19.95 -6.95 -15.61
C THR A 72 -19.42 -8.12 -14.78
N ILE A 73 -18.47 -7.87 -13.87
CA ILE A 73 -18.00 -8.90 -12.91
C ILE A 73 -19.16 -9.38 -12.04
N GLY A 74 -19.96 -8.47 -11.49
CA GLY A 74 -21.13 -8.77 -10.67
C GLY A 74 -22.16 -9.61 -11.41
N LEU A 75 -22.50 -9.25 -12.65
CA LEU A 75 -23.45 -10.00 -13.48
C LEU A 75 -22.94 -11.42 -13.79
N LEU A 76 -21.67 -11.55 -14.20
CA LEU A 76 -21.07 -12.86 -14.51
C LEU A 76 -20.82 -13.71 -13.27
N SER A 77 -20.73 -13.08 -12.08
CA SER A 77 -20.62 -13.81 -10.82
C SER A 77 -21.85 -14.65 -10.49
N LEU A 78 -23.01 -14.32 -11.06
CA LEU A 78 -24.23 -15.11 -10.92
C LEU A 78 -24.15 -16.47 -11.65
N ILE A 79 -23.18 -16.65 -12.56
CA ILE A 79 -22.98 -17.89 -13.32
C ILE A 79 -22.03 -18.85 -12.58
N GLY A 80 -20.91 -18.33 -12.06
CA GLY A 80 -19.81 -19.16 -11.52
C GLY A 80 -19.09 -18.57 -10.31
N GLY A 81 -19.67 -17.57 -9.64
CA GLY A 81 -19.07 -16.86 -8.52
C GLY A 81 -18.16 -15.70 -8.93
N LEU A 82 -17.75 -14.89 -7.95
CA LEU A 82 -17.01 -13.64 -8.18
C LEU A 82 -15.69 -13.83 -8.93
N LYS A 83 -14.93 -14.88 -8.57
CA LYS A 83 -13.69 -15.22 -9.25
C LYS A 83 -13.94 -15.50 -10.73
N PHE A 84 -14.92 -16.36 -11.04
CA PHE A 84 -15.30 -16.65 -12.43
C PHE A 84 -15.66 -15.38 -13.20
N GLY A 85 -16.43 -14.47 -12.60
CA GLY A 85 -16.76 -13.17 -13.21
C GLY A 85 -15.51 -12.33 -13.52
N MET A 86 -14.59 -12.21 -12.56
CA MET A 86 -13.32 -11.48 -12.73
C MET A 86 -12.43 -12.10 -13.82
N PHE A 87 -12.23 -13.42 -13.81
CA PHE A 87 -11.45 -14.15 -14.81
C PHE A 87 -12.06 -14.00 -16.21
N THR A 88 -13.39 -14.10 -16.33
CA THR A 88 -14.09 -13.95 -17.60
C THR A 88 -13.91 -12.54 -18.18
N VAL A 89 -14.04 -11.50 -17.34
CA VAL A 89 -13.79 -10.11 -17.76
C VAL A 89 -12.33 -9.90 -18.19
N ALA A 90 -11.36 -10.51 -17.49
CA ALA A 90 -9.96 -10.45 -17.89
C ALA A 90 -9.73 -11.10 -19.28
N ILE A 91 -10.35 -12.26 -19.55
CA ILE A 91 -10.30 -12.93 -20.86
C ILE A 91 -10.91 -12.06 -21.96
N VAL A 92 -12.06 -11.44 -21.69
CA VAL A 92 -12.69 -10.47 -22.62
C VAL A 92 -11.74 -9.29 -22.87
N GLY A 93 -11.08 -8.78 -21.83
CA GLY A 93 -10.06 -7.74 -21.93
C GLY A 93 -8.89 -8.12 -22.83
N ILE A 94 -8.36 -9.34 -22.71
CA ILE A 94 -7.29 -9.87 -23.58
C ILE A 94 -7.73 -9.89 -25.05
N ILE A 95 -8.92 -10.42 -25.34
CA ILE A 95 -9.45 -10.49 -26.70
C ILE A 95 -9.61 -9.08 -27.27
N LEU A 96 -10.25 -8.17 -26.52
CA LEU A 96 -10.45 -6.78 -26.95
C LEU A 96 -9.12 -6.04 -27.13
N PHE A 97 -8.12 -6.32 -26.31
CA PHE A 97 -6.81 -5.67 -26.47
C PHE A 97 -6.15 -6.09 -27.78
N ILE A 98 -6.11 -7.39 -28.08
CA ILE A 98 -5.50 -7.94 -29.29
C ILE A 98 -6.23 -7.45 -30.55
N THR A 99 -7.56 -7.53 -30.57
CA THR A 99 -8.34 -7.06 -31.72
C THR A 99 -8.30 -5.53 -31.85
N GLY A 100 -8.23 -4.81 -30.73
CA GLY A 100 -8.05 -3.36 -30.70
C GLY A 100 -6.71 -2.94 -31.29
N ALA A 101 -5.62 -3.57 -30.87
CA ALA A 101 -4.28 -3.35 -31.40
C ALA A 101 -4.22 -3.64 -32.90
N PHE A 102 -4.86 -4.72 -33.37
CA PHE A 102 -4.99 -5.01 -34.80
C PHE A 102 -5.72 -3.87 -35.54
N ARG A 103 -6.90 -3.45 -35.06
CA ARG A 103 -7.71 -2.42 -35.73
C ARG A 103 -7.02 -1.06 -35.74
N PHE A 104 -6.39 -0.67 -34.63
CA PHE A 104 -5.61 0.56 -34.54
C PHE A 104 -4.40 0.51 -35.47
N SER A 105 -3.69 -0.61 -35.53
CA SER A 105 -2.54 -0.76 -36.41
C SER A 105 -2.93 -0.75 -37.89
N LEU A 106 -4.09 -1.32 -38.23
CA LEU A 106 -4.66 -1.27 -39.58
C LEU A 106 -5.03 0.16 -39.98
N LEU A 107 -5.59 0.95 -39.06
CA LEU A 107 -5.89 2.36 -39.28
C LEU A 107 -4.62 3.18 -39.57
N ILE A 108 -3.57 2.98 -38.77
CA ILE A 108 -2.31 3.72 -38.92
C ILE A 108 -1.61 3.32 -40.22
N THR A 109 -1.46 2.02 -40.49
CA THR A 109 -0.58 1.53 -41.58
C THR A 109 -1.30 1.33 -42.91
N GLY A 110 -2.61 1.09 -42.89
CA GLY A 110 -3.40 0.67 -44.05
C GLY A 110 -3.03 -0.73 -44.58
N ASN A 111 -2.26 -1.52 -43.81
CA ASN A 111 -1.77 -2.83 -44.22
C ASN A 111 -2.22 -3.93 -43.23
N ARG A 112 -3.00 -4.90 -43.74
CA ARG A 112 -3.52 -6.01 -42.91
C ARG A 112 -2.41 -6.93 -42.38
N THR A 113 -1.36 -7.18 -43.15
CA THR A 113 -0.24 -8.02 -42.72
C THR A 113 0.49 -7.36 -41.55
N VAL A 114 0.82 -6.07 -41.67
CA VAL A 114 1.43 -5.29 -40.59
C VAL A 114 0.57 -5.28 -39.34
N ALA A 115 -0.74 -5.03 -39.49
CA ALA A 115 -1.68 -5.09 -38.37
C ALA A 115 -1.70 -6.46 -37.68
N GLY A 116 -1.55 -7.54 -38.45
CA GLY A 116 -1.41 -8.90 -37.95
C GLY A 116 -0.15 -9.11 -37.11
N TYR A 117 1.00 -8.59 -37.57
CA TYR A 117 2.24 -8.57 -36.79
C TYR A 117 2.10 -7.76 -35.51
N SER A 118 1.51 -6.55 -35.57
CA SER A 118 1.23 -5.75 -34.37
C SER A 118 0.34 -6.49 -33.36
N ALA A 119 -0.64 -7.26 -33.82
CA ALA A 119 -1.51 -8.05 -32.94
C ALA A 119 -0.75 -9.15 -32.19
N ILE A 120 0.16 -9.86 -32.87
CA ILE A 120 1.03 -10.86 -32.23
C ILE A 120 1.95 -10.21 -31.21
N LEU A 121 2.56 -9.08 -31.56
CA LEU A 121 3.45 -8.34 -30.66
C LEU A 121 2.70 -7.77 -29.45
N ALA A 122 1.43 -7.39 -29.62
CA ALA A 122 0.60 -6.88 -28.53
C ALA A 122 0.41 -7.92 -27.41
N VAL A 123 0.30 -9.22 -27.75
CA VAL A 123 0.20 -10.31 -26.77
C VAL A 123 1.38 -10.29 -25.79
N ILE A 124 2.59 -10.21 -26.30
CA ILE A 124 3.82 -10.24 -25.48
C ILE A 124 4.37 -8.84 -25.19
N SER A 125 3.55 -7.79 -25.34
CA SER A 125 3.94 -6.43 -24.97
C SER A 125 4.16 -6.34 -23.46
N SER A 126 5.36 -5.98 -23.02
CA SER A 126 5.71 -5.90 -21.59
C SER A 126 4.76 -5.00 -20.80
N SER A 127 4.36 -3.85 -21.36
CA SER A 127 3.37 -2.97 -20.73
C SER A 127 1.99 -3.60 -20.53
N PHE A 128 1.53 -4.44 -21.47
CA PHE A 128 0.25 -5.14 -21.34
C PHE A 128 0.37 -6.28 -20.32
N VAL A 129 1.46 -7.04 -20.39
CA VAL A 129 1.78 -8.11 -19.44
C VAL A 129 1.84 -7.54 -18.01
N GLU A 130 2.51 -6.41 -17.81
CA GLU A 130 2.58 -5.72 -16.52
C GLU A 130 1.20 -5.25 -16.04
N THR A 131 0.44 -4.55 -16.90
CA THR A 131 -0.88 -4.03 -16.52
C THR A 131 -1.85 -5.16 -16.11
N LEU A 132 -1.76 -6.33 -16.74
CA LEU A 132 -2.62 -7.49 -16.46
C LEU A 132 -2.11 -8.38 -15.34
N HIS A 133 -0.83 -8.78 -15.37
CA HIS A 133 -0.27 -9.82 -14.49
C HIS A 133 0.46 -9.27 -13.26
N ILE A 134 0.73 -7.96 -13.20
CA ILE A 134 1.36 -7.30 -12.05
C ILE A 134 0.36 -6.35 -11.37
N PHE A 135 -0.26 -5.45 -12.14
CA PHE A 135 -1.20 -4.47 -11.56
C PHE A 135 -2.65 -4.97 -11.50
N GLY A 136 -3.11 -5.78 -12.45
CA GLY A 136 -4.49 -6.27 -12.46
C GLY A 136 -5.53 -5.19 -12.78
N GLN A 137 -5.16 -4.14 -13.52
CA GLN A 137 -5.98 -2.96 -13.80
C GLN A 137 -7.02 -3.21 -14.91
N LEU A 138 -8.01 -4.06 -14.63
CA LEU A 138 -9.03 -4.48 -15.59
C LEU A 138 -9.80 -3.30 -16.24
N PRO A 139 -10.24 -2.26 -15.50
CA PRO A 139 -10.90 -1.07 -16.06
C PRO A 139 -10.03 -0.34 -17.11
N SER A 140 -8.74 -0.19 -16.82
CA SER A 140 -7.79 0.45 -17.73
C SER A 140 -7.60 -0.36 -19.01
N ILE A 141 -7.46 -1.69 -18.89
CA ILE A 141 -7.33 -2.62 -20.02
C ILE A 141 -8.57 -2.57 -20.91
N ILE A 142 -9.78 -2.67 -20.34
CA ILE A 142 -11.03 -2.60 -21.12
C ILE A 142 -11.15 -1.23 -21.78
N GLY A 143 -10.92 -0.14 -21.04
CA GLY A 143 -11.00 1.22 -21.54
C GLY A 143 -10.09 1.46 -22.75
N ILE A 144 -8.79 1.13 -22.66
CA ILE A 144 -7.85 1.37 -23.77
C ILE A 144 -8.14 0.45 -24.97
N SER A 145 -8.57 -0.78 -24.71
CA SER A 145 -8.91 -1.74 -25.75
C SER A 145 -10.11 -1.28 -26.57
N VAL A 146 -11.17 -0.79 -25.92
CA VAL A 146 -12.35 -0.26 -26.59
C VAL A 146 -12.03 1.08 -27.29
N LEU A 147 -11.19 1.93 -26.69
CA LEU A 147 -10.71 3.16 -27.37
C LEU A 147 -10.03 2.83 -28.70
N MET A 148 -9.14 1.83 -28.74
CA MET A 148 -8.49 1.38 -29.98
C MET A 148 -9.48 0.88 -31.04
N HIS A 149 -10.62 0.30 -30.63
CA HIS A 149 -11.72 -0.04 -31.54
C HIS A 149 -12.50 1.17 -32.02
N ALA A 150 -12.62 2.22 -31.20
CA ALA A 150 -13.31 3.45 -31.55
C ALA A 150 -12.53 4.28 -32.59
N LEU A 151 -11.19 4.32 -32.52
CA LEU A 151 -10.35 5.16 -33.39
C LEU A 151 -10.64 4.99 -34.90
N PRO A 152 -10.75 3.78 -35.47
CA PRO A 152 -11.12 3.63 -36.88
C PRO A 152 -12.51 4.17 -37.23
N GLU A 153 -13.48 4.01 -36.32
CA GLU A 153 -14.86 4.50 -36.52
C GLU A 153 -14.89 6.04 -36.49
N ILE A 154 -14.13 6.65 -35.57
CA ILE A 154 -13.95 8.11 -35.49
C ILE A 154 -13.33 8.64 -36.79
N TYR A 155 -12.27 7.99 -37.29
CA TYR A 155 -11.65 8.34 -38.55
C TYR A 155 -12.65 8.36 -39.70
N LEU A 156 -13.42 7.28 -39.83
CA LEU A 156 -14.37 7.12 -40.92
C LEU A 156 -15.50 8.16 -40.82
N PHE A 157 -16.01 8.45 -39.62
CA PHE A 157 -17.04 9.47 -39.45
C PHE A 157 -16.57 10.86 -39.88
N ILE A 158 -15.47 11.36 -39.33
CA ILE A 158 -15.02 12.73 -39.59
C ILE A 158 -14.69 12.87 -41.08
N LYS A 159 -14.01 11.88 -41.66
CA LYS A 159 -13.62 11.90 -43.07
C LYS A 159 -14.81 11.80 -44.02
N THR A 160 -15.69 10.81 -43.86
CA THR A 160 -16.74 10.52 -44.86
C THR A 160 -18.08 11.18 -44.52
N GLY A 161 -18.34 11.54 -43.26
CA GLY A 161 -19.61 12.11 -42.80
C GLY A 161 -20.76 11.10 -42.71
N LYS A 162 -20.49 9.78 -42.81
CA LYS A 162 -21.55 8.76 -42.79
C LYS A 162 -22.08 8.58 -41.35
N LYS A 163 -23.40 8.72 -41.17
CA LYS A 163 -24.06 8.64 -39.85
C LYS A 163 -23.80 7.32 -39.10
N LYS A 164 -23.66 6.20 -39.80
CA LYS A 164 -23.33 4.90 -39.19
C LYS A 164 -22.08 4.99 -38.30
N TYR A 165 -21.00 5.57 -38.84
CA TYR A 165 -19.72 5.68 -38.14
C TYR A 165 -19.77 6.67 -36.96
N TYR A 166 -20.69 7.63 -37.01
CA TYR A 166 -20.97 8.51 -35.89
C TYR A 166 -21.52 7.71 -34.70
N PHE A 167 -22.58 6.92 -34.92
CA PHE A 167 -23.22 6.18 -33.84
C PHE A 167 -22.35 5.01 -33.33
N THR A 168 -21.59 4.32 -34.20
CA THR A 168 -20.66 3.27 -33.76
C THR A 168 -19.47 3.83 -32.97
N SER A 169 -18.91 4.98 -33.37
CA SER A 169 -17.83 5.60 -32.59
C SER A 169 -18.33 6.12 -31.24
N LEU A 170 -19.49 6.76 -31.19
CA LEU A 170 -20.09 7.22 -29.93
C LEU A 170 -20.46 6.09 -28.98
N SER A 171 -20.98 4.95 -29.48
CA SER A 171 -21.30 3.81 -28.61
C SER A 171 -20.06 3.18 -27.99
N LEU A 172 -18.97 3.05 -28.76
CA LEU A 172 -17.68 2.56 -28.24
C LEU A 172 -17.04 3.57 -27.26
N MET A 173 -17.15 4.87 -27.52
CA MET A 173 -16.70 5.91 -26.58
C MET A 173 -17.51 5.88 -25.28
N ALA A 174 -18.82 5.64 -25.33
CA ALA A 174 -19.66 5.50 -24.14
C ALA A 174 -19.22 4.31 -23.27
N VAL A 175 -18.95 3.15 -23.89
CA VAL A 175 -18.37 1.98 -23.18
C VAL A 175 -17.03 2.33 -22.53
N THR A 176 -16.18 3.09 -23.24
CA THR A 176 -14.87 3.52 -22.71
C THR A 176 -15.02 4.43 -21.48
N VAL A 177 -15.96 5.40 -21.51
CA VAL A 177 -16.30 6.28 -20.38
C VAL A 177 -16.80 5.50 -19.18
N CYS A 178 -17.74 4.59 -19.39
CA CYS A 178 -18.32 3.79 -18.32
C CYS A 178 -17.33 2.76 -17.75
N SER A 179 -16.33 2.33 -18.54
CA SER A 179 -15.27 1.41 -18.09
C SER A 179 -14.22 2.11 -17.24
N HIS A 180 -13.64 3.22 -17.73
CA HIS A 180 -12.60 3.95 -17.01
C HIS A 180 -12.53 5.40 -17.51
N HIS A 181 -13.20 6.33 -16.83
CA HIS A 181 -13.39 7.73 -17.24
C HIS A 181 -12.10 8.54 -17.50
N VAL A 182 -10.97 8.17 -16.88
CA VAL A 182 -9.67 8.81 -17.12
C VAL A 182 -9.10 8.44 -18.49
N THR A 183 -9.35 7.20 -18.98
CA THR A 183 -8.89 6.77 -20.31
C THR A 183 -9.48 7.60 -21.45
N PRO A 184 -10.78 7.90 -21.56
CA PRO A 184 -11.29 8.78 -22.59
C PRO A 184 -10.93 10.24 -22.36
N LEU A 185 -10.80 10.73 -21.11
CA LEU A 185 -10.37 12.11 -20.86
C LEU A 185 -9.00 12.39 -21.48
N PHE A 186 -7.99 11.58 -21.14
CA PHE A 186 -6.66 11.68 -21.72
C PHE A 186 -6.58 11.07 -23.13
N GLY A 187 -7.40 10.07 -23.43
CA GLY A 187 -7.50 9.45 -24.74
C GLY A 187 -7.98 10.44 -25.80
N MET A 188 -8.86 11.37 -25.44
CA MET A 188 -9.26 12.47 -26.32
C MET A 188 -8.07 13.36 -26.69
N VAL A 189 -7.18 13.65 -25.73
CA VAL A 189 -5.98 14.46 -25.93
C VAL A 189 -4.91 13.70 -26.69
N PHE A 190 -4.57 12.47 -26.28
CA PHE A 190 -3.40 11.76 -26.78
C PHE A 190 -3.66 10.81 -27.94
N PHE A 191 -4.89 10.34 -28.16
CA PHE A 191 -5.21 9.43 -29.27
C PHE A 191 -6.16 10.07 -30.28
N VAL A 192 -7.26 10.68 -29.83
CA VAL A 192 -8.29 11.22 -30.73
C VAL A 192 -7.86 12.55 -31.36
N SER A 193 -7.28 13.48 -30.60
CA SER A 193 -6.75 14.73 -31.16
C SER A 193 -5.69 14.51 -32.25
N PRO A 194 -4.64 13.68 -32.04
CA PRO A 194 -3.70 13.39 -33.12
C PRO A 194 -4.32 12.58 -34.26
N LEU A 195 -5.32 11.75 -33.99
CA LEU A 195 -6.12 11.12 -35.04
C LEU A 195 -6.87 12.16 -35.89
N ILE A 196 -7.48 13.19 -35.29
CA ILE A 196 -8.12 14.30 -36.00
C ILE A 196 -7.09 15.02 -36.88
N GLY A 197 -5.91 15.31 -36.35
CA GLY A 197 -4.79 15.86 -37.12
C GLY A 197 -4.42 15.00 -38.34
N MET A 198 -4.33 13.68 -38.16
CA MET A 198 -4.10 12.71 -39.24
C MET A 198 -5.24 12.68 -40.26
N ILE A 199 -6.52 12.78 -39.83
CA ILE A 199 -7.68 12.83 -40.73
C ILE A 199 -7.63 14.06 -41.62
N VAL A 200 -7.27 15.22 -41.04
CA VAL A 200 -7.12 16.47 -41.80
C VAL A 200 -5.96 16.34 -42.78
N MET A 201 -4.83 15.75 -42.39
CA MET A 201 -3.69 15.50 -43.29
C MET A 201 -4.07 14.57 -44.45
N ASP A 202 -4.75 13.45 -44.17
CA ASP A 202 -5.19 12.51 -45.20
C ASP A 202 -6.25 13.16 -46.13
N SER A 203 -7.12 14.03 -45.61
CA SER A 203 -8.13 14.74 -46.43
C SER A 203 -7.52 15.90 -47.23
N ALA A 204 -6.45 16.52 -46.72
CA ALA A 204 -5.67 17.52 -47.44
C ALA A 204 -4.87 16.85 -48.57
N ARG A 205 -4.36 15.63 -48.33
CA ARG A 205 -3.69 14.79 -49.32
C ARG A 205 -4.58 14.43 -50.51
N ASP A 206 -5.91 14.43 -50.36
CA ASP A 206 -6.84 14.24 -51.49
C ASP A 206 -6.89 15.45 -52.44
N LYS A 207 -6.41 16.62 -52.01
CA LYS A 207 -6.41 17.87 -52.79
C LYS A 207 -5.06 18.18 -53.47
N VAL A 208 -4.03 17.36 -53.23
CA VAL A 208 -2.67 17.52 -53.74
C VAL A 208 -2.10 16.17 -54.19
N ASN A 209 -0.95 16.14 -54.87
CA ASN A 209 -0.38 14.91 -55.42
C ASN A 209 0.54 14.18 -54.45
N SER A 210 1.06 14.84 -53.42
CA SER A 210 1.91 14.21 -52.41
C SER A 210 1.72 14.82 -51.01
N PHE A 211 2.06 14.07 -49.94
CA PHE A 211 2.03 14.64 -48.58
C PHE A 211 3.01 15.80 -48.43
N LYS A 212 4.10 15.84 -49.21
CA LYS A 212 5.10 16.93 -49.17
C LYS A 212 4.51 18.27 -49.61
N GLU A 213 3.58 18.27 -50.56
CA GLU A 213 2.92 19.47 -51.09
C GLU A 213 1.87 20.10 -50.14
N ILE A 214 1.51 19.44 -49.03
CA ILE A 214 0.53 20.01 -48.09
C ILE A 214 1.14 21.23 -47.39
N THR A 215 0.69 22.43 -47.74
CA THR A 215 1.03 23.67 -47.03
C THR A 215 0.09 23.92 -45.86
N PHE A 216 0.49 24.79 -44.92
CA PHE A 216 -0.37 25.19 -43.80
C PHE A 216 -1.72 25.76 -44.27
N LYS A 217 -1.73 26.51 -45.38
CA LYS A 217 -2.97 27.05 -45.98
C LYS A 217 -3.94 25.94 -46.42
N ILE A 218 -3.43 24.89 -47.06
CA ILE A 218 -4.25 23.74 -47.50
C ILE A 218 -4.75 22.94 -46.30
N PHE A 219 -3.87 22.72 -45.31
CA PHE A 219 -4.22 22.07 -44.05
C PHE A 219 -5.36 22.84 -43.35
N TYR A 220 -5.20 24.14 -43.15
CA TYR A 220 -6.17 24.99 -42.46
C TYR A 220 -7.51 25.06 -43.20
N LYS A 221 -7.51 25.25 -44.54
CA LYS A 221 -8.74 25.21 -45.35
C LYS A 221 -9.46 23.86 -45.24
N THR A 222 -8.70 22.77 -45.17
CA THR A 222 -9.27 21.41 -45.00
C THR A 222 -9.80 21.19 -43.59
N PHE A 223 -9.10 21.67 -42.57
CA PHE A 223 -9.57 21.67 -41.19
C PHE A 223 -10.92 22.39 -41.07
N LEU A 224 -11.04 23.60 -41.62
CA LEU A 224 -12.30 24.35 -41.63
C LEU A 224 -13.44 23.59 -42.34
N SER A 225 -13.14 22.86 -43.42
CA SER A 225 -14.15 22.05 -44.11
C SER A 225 -14.66 20.86 -43.30
N LEU A 226 -13.85 20.34 -42.37
CA LEU A 226 -14.23 19.23 -41.48
C LEU A 226 -14.69 19.71 -40.09
N LEU A 227 -14.52 21.00 -39.79
CA LEU A 227 -14.71 21.59 -38.46
C LEU A 227 -16.08 21.28 -37.86
N LYS A 228 -17.17 21.37 -38.65
CA LYS A 228 -18.52 21.05 -38.18
C LYS A 228 -18.63 19.61 -37.66
N ARG A 229 -18.01 18.64 -38.35
CA ARG A 229 -18.02 17.22 -37.96
C ARG A 229 -17.13 16.98 -36.75
N ILE A 230 -15.99 17.65 -36.69
CA ILE A 230 -15.06 17.59 -35.55
C ILE A 230 -15.76 18.13 -34.29
N ILE A 231 -16.36 19.32 -34.35
CA ILE A 231 -17.10 19.92 -33.23
C ILE A 231 -18.26 19.02 -32.82
N LEU A 232 -19.06 18.53 -33.78
CA LEU A 232 -20.19 17.65 -33.48
C LEU A 232 -19.74 16.37 -32.74
N PHE A 233 -18.67 15.73 -33.20
CA PHE A 233 -18.12 14.54 -32.55
C PHE A 233 -17.57 14.86 -31.17
N CYS A 234 -16.69 15.86 -31.05
CA CYS A 234 -16.06 16.23 -29.78
C CYS A 234 -17.09 16.68 -28.74
N ALA A 235 -18.07 17.51 -29.12
CA ALA A 235 -19.16 17.93 -28.24
C ALA A 235 -19.99 16.73 -27.76
N SER A 236 -20.25 15.76 -28.63
CA SER A 236 -20.98 14.54 -28.27
C SER A 236 -20.19 13.63 -27.34
N VAL A 237 -18.87 13.51 -27.51
CA VAL A 237 -18.03 12.76 -26.57
C VAL A 237 -17.97 13.44 -25.21
N VAL A 238 -17.86 14.78 -25.16
CA VAL A 238 -17.92 15.54 -23.91
C VAL A 238 -19.27 15.34 -23.22
N PHE A 239 -20.37 15.38 -23.98
CA PHE A 239 -21.70 15.06 -23.47
C PHE A 239 -21.75 13.65 -22.88
N LEU A 240 -21.24 12.63 -23.56
CA LEU A 240 -21.18 11.26 -23.03
C LEU A 240 -20.32 11.17 -21.75
N LEU A 241 -19.18 11.83 -21.71
CA LEU A 241 -18.28 11.85 -20.56
C LEU A 241 -18.96 12.42 -19.30
N VAL A 242 -19.80 13.44 -19.47
CA VAL A 242 -20.58 14.02 -18.38
C VAL A 242 -21.83 13.19 -18.07
N PHE A 243 -22.60 12.81 -19.09
CA PHE A 243 -23.91 12.19 -18.94
C PHE A 243 -23.84 10.73 -18.47
N CYS A 244 -22.99 9.90 -19.09
CA CYS A 244 -22.96 8.46 -18.83
C CYS A 244 -22.53 8.09 -17.41
N ILE A 245 -21.79 8.98 -16.77
CA ILE A 245 -21.32 8.85 -15.38
C ILE A 245 -21.66 10.10 -14.57
N LEU A 246 -22.78 10.77 -14.87
CA LEU A 246 -23.23 11.97 -14.13
C LEU A 246 -23.24 11.76 -12.59
N PRO A 247 -23.69 10.60 -12.06
CA PRO A 247 -23.63 10.36 -10.62
C PRO A 247 -22.22 10.45 -10.03
N TYR A 248 -21.18 10.05 -10.78
CA TYR A 248 -19.78 10.19 -10.36
C TYR A 248 -19.38 11.65 -10.20
N TRP A 249 -19.72 12.51 -11.16
CA TRP A 249 -19.35 13.94 -11.09
C TRP A 249 -20.05 14.66 -9.94
N ILE A 250 -21.32 14.34 -9.70
CA ILE A 250 -22.07 14.89 -8.56
C ILE A 250 -21.46 14.40 -7.24
N ASN A 251 -21.16 13.11 -7.12
CA ASN A 251 -20.51 12.56 -5.94
C ASN A 251 -19.10 13.16 -5.72
N SER A 252 -18.29 13.29 -6.77
CA SER A 252 -16.94 13.87 -6.68
C SER A 252 -16.97 15.36 -6.29
N LYS A 253 -18.03 16.09 -6.63
CA LYS A 253 -18.23 17.47 -6.17
C LYS A 253 -18.66 17.53 -4.71
N ALA A 254 -19.55 16.63 -4.28
CA ALA A 254 -20.03 16.56 -2.91
C ALA A 254 -18.96 16.02 -1.94
N ASN A 255 -18.15 15.07 -2.40
CA ASN A 255 -17.11 14.36 -1.67
C ASN A 255 -15.77 14.47 -2.43
N PRO A 256 -15.13 15.67 -2.45
CA PRO A 256 -13.85 15.83 -3.13
C PRO A 256 -12.75 15.02 -2.45
N ILE A 257 -11.77 14.57 -3.23
CA ILE A 257 -10.57 13.90 -2.71
C ILE A 257 -9.70 14.97 -2.01
N THR A 258 -9.86 15.11 -0.70
CA THR A 258 -9.14 16.09 0.14
C THR A 258 -7.92 15.50 0.86
N GLN A 259 -7.66 14.20 0.65
CA GLN A 259 -6.56 13.52 1.34
C GLN A 259 -5.19 14.05 0.92
N VAL A 260 -4.24 13.97 1.85
CA VAL A 260 -2.82 14.18 1.58
C VAL A 260 -2.37 13.24 0.45
N PRO A 261 -1.62 13.74 -0.56
CA PRO A 261 -1.07 12.91 -1.61
C PRO A 261 -0.28 11.73 -1.07
N ILE A 262 -0.69 10.54 -1.47
CA ILE A 262 0.03 9.30 -1.16
C ILE A 262 1.28 9.24 -2.04
N PRO A 263 2.48 9.00 -1.48
CA PRO A 263 3.69 8.82 -2.27
C PRO A 263 3.54 7.61 -3.19
N HIS A 264 3.79 7.84 -4.49
CA HIS A 264 3.61 6.83 -5.53
C HIS A 264 4.87 6.77 -6.39
N GLY A 265 5.41 5.57 -6.61
CA GLY A 265 6.73 5.42 -7.21
C GLY A 265 6.84 5.95 -8.65
N SER A 266 5.73 6.05 -9.40
CA SER A 266 5.75 6.68 -10.73
C SER A 266 6.01 8.20 -10.73
N ARG A 267 6.06 8.83 -9.55
CA ARG A 267 6.42 10.24 -9.35
C ARG A 267 7.85 10.45 -8.86
N ASP A 268 8.56 9.36 -8.51
CA ASP A 268 9.92 9.43 -8.02
C ASP A 268 10.88 9.92 -9.11
N ASN A 269 12.08 10.33 -8.69
CA ASN A 269 13.22 10.43 -9.58
C ASN A 269 13.76 9.02 -9.85
N PHE A 270 13.63 8.54 -11.09
CA PHE A 270 14.00 7.18 -11.49
C PHE A 270 15.50 6.90 -11.48
N ILE A 271 16.34 7.94 -11.40
CA ILE A 271 17.80 7.83 -11.27
C ILE A 271 18.18 7.62 -9.81
N GLU A 272 17.44 8.24 -8.88
CA GLU A 272 17.64 8.08 -7.44
C GLU A 272 17.00 6.78 -6.94
N VAL A 273 15.73 6.55 -7.29
CA VAL A 273 14.96 5.36 -6.92
C VAL A 273 14.89 4.42 -8.13
N THR A 274 15.97 3.66 -8.35
CA THR A 274 16.12 2.80 -9.52
C THR A 274 15.07 1.69 -9.62
N SER A 275 14.50 1.25 -8.50
CA SER A 275 13.37 0.30 -8.49
C SER A 275 12.10 0.88 -9.11
N SER A 276 11.81 2.15 -8.83
CA SER A 276 10.69 2.86 -9.45
C SER A 276 10.92 3.07 -10.94
N GLY A 277 12.15 3.40 -11.34
CA GLY A 277 12.54 3.47 -12.76
C GLY A 277 12.41 2.15 -13.52
N LEU A 278 12.75 1.03 -12.87
CA LEU A 278 12.56 -0.30 -13.43
C LEU A 278 11.07 -0.59 -13.70
N MET A 279 10.23 -0.41 -12.69
CA MET A 279 8.79 -0.72 -12.75
C MET A 279 8.03 0.23 -13.68
N PHE A 280 8.20 1.55 -13.55
CA PHE A 280 7.29 2.51 -14.20
C PHE A 280 7.81 3.07 -15.53
N PHE A 281 9.05 2.75 -15.92
CA PHE A 281 9.65 3.24 -17.17
C PHE A 281 10.29 2.13 -18.00
N LEU A 282 11.26 1.38 -17.45
CA LEU A 282 12.02 0.39 -18.21
C LEU A 282 11.19 -0.82 -18.63
N ILE A 283 10.38 -1.40 -17.74
CA ILE A 283 9.51 -2.53 -18.08
C ILE A 283 8.45 -2.15 -19.12
N PRO A 284 7.65 -1.07 -18.94
CA PRO A 284 6.63 -0.70 -19.93
C PRO A 284 7.18 -0.44 -21.34
N TRP A 285 8.34 0.24 -21.45
CA TRP A 285 8.99 0.43 -22.75
C TRP A 285 9.66 -0.86 -23.24
N GLY A 286 10.38 -1.57 -22.37
CA GLY A 286 11.05 -2.84 -22.67
C GLY A 286 11.88 -2.76 -23.96
N ILE A 287 11.60 -3.68 -24.90
CA ILE A 287 12.29 -3.73 -26.20
C ILE A 287 12.03 -2.49 -27.06
N LEU A 288 10.94 -1.74 -26.82
CA LEU A 288 10.58 -0.58 -27.62
C LEU A 288 11.65 0.53 -27.51
N LEU A 289 12.45 0.56 -26.44
CA LEU A 289 13.58 1.50 -26.30
C LEU A 289 14.59 1.38 -27.45
N PHE A 290 14.85 0.16 -27.94
CA PHE A 290 15.81 -0.08 -29.03
C PHE A 290 15.30 0.44 -30.38
N ILE A 291 13.98 0.48 -30.56
CA ILE A 291 13.34 0.95 -31.79
C ILE A 291 12.77 2.36 -31.66
N LEU A 292 12.91 3.00 -30.50
CA LEU A 292 12.37 4.32 -30.21
C LEU A 292 12.76 5.38 -31.26
N PRO A 293 14.02 5.44 -31.75
CA PRO A 293 14.37 6.30 -32.87
C PRO A 293 13.55 6.08 -34.14
N TYR A 294 13.26 4.83 -34.47
CA TYR A 294 12.44 4.48 -35.63
C TYR A 294 10.98 4.89 -35.41
N ILE A 295 10.45 4.69 -34.19
CA ILE A 295 9.11 5.12 -33.83
C ILE A 295 8.96 6.63 -34.03
N PHE A 296 9.87 7.42 -33.45
CA PHE A 296 9.86 8.88 -33.62
C PHE A 296 10.06 9.28 -35.09
N TYR A 297 11.00 8.67 -35.80
CA TYR A 297 11.20 8.93 -37.23
C TYR A 297 9.93 8.72 -38.05
N ARG A 298 9.18 7.65 -37.79
CA ARG A 298 7.93 7.36 -38.50
C ARG A 298 6.82 8.31 -38.08
N TYR A 299 6.66 8.59 -36.78
CA TYR A 299 5.60 9.48 -36.32
C TYR A 299 5.83 10.96 -36.64
N TYR A 300 7.08 11.41 -36.79
CA TYR A 300 7.38 12.75 -37.29
C TYR A 300 7.32 12.87 -38.83
N SER A 301 6.82 11.84 -39.53
CA SER A 301 6.45 11.99 -40.93
C SER A 301 5.21 12.88 -41.09
N LYS A 302 5.10 13.56 -42.23
CA LYS A 302 4.09 14.61 -42.47
C LYS A 302 2.63 14.14 -42.25
N ARG A 303 2.34 12.85 -42.49
CA ARG A 303 1.03 12.25 -42.23
C ARG A 303 0.71 12.12 -40.73
N TYR A 304 1.71 11.75 -39.92
CA TYR A 304 1.52 11.36 -38.52
C TYR A 304 2.06 12.39 -37.51
N ILE A 305 2.50 13.56 -37.95
CA ILE A 305 3.18 14.56 -37.12
C ILE A 305 2.50 14.81 -35.76
N PHE A 306 1.17 14.82 -35.72
CA PHE A 306 0.42 14.99 -34.47
C PHE A 306 0.55 13.81 -33.51
N PHE A 307 0.61 12.56 -34.02
CA PHE A 307 0.98 11.41 -33.20
C PHE A 307 2.43 11.51 -32.70
N GLY A 308 3.35 12.09 -33.50
CA GLY A 308 4.72 12.37 -33.06
C GLY A 308 4.77 13.32 -31.87
N LEU A 309 4.04 14.44 -31.95
CA LEU A 309 3.92 15.40 -30.85
C LEU A 309 3.27 14.77 -29.61
N SER A 310 2.21 13.99 -29.81
CA SER A 310 1.51 13.27 -28.73
C SER A 310 2.42 12.27 -28.03
N LEU A 311 3.15 11.46 -28.80
CA LEU A 311 4.10 10.48 -28.25
C LEU A 311 5.23 11.16 -27.48
N THR A 312 5.77 12.28 -27.98
CA THR A 312 6.79 13.07 -27.28
C THR A 312 6.28 13.53 -25.92
N LEU A 313 5.07 14.09 -25.86
CA LEU A 313 4.48 14.55 -24.60
C LEU A 313 4.23 13.39 -23.63
N LEU A 314 3.68 12.26 -24.11
CA LEU A 314 3.49 11.06 -23.29
C LEU A 314 4.81 10.51 -22.74
N THR A 315 5.85 10.44 -23.57
CA THR A 315 7.17 9.94 -23.18
C THR A 315 7.80 10.82 -22.10
N VAL A 316 7.68 12.14 -22.23
CA VAL A 316 8.21 13.10 -21.26
C VAL A 316 7.40 13.07 -19.96
N LEU A 317 6.05 13.07 -20.03
CA LEU A 317 5.19 12.94 -18.84
C LEU A 317 5.42 11.63 -18.08
N GLY A 318 5.72 10.55 -18.79
CA GLY A 318 6.07 9.25 -18.23
C GLY A 318 7.43 9.19 -17.52
N THR A 319 8.26 10.25 -17.57
CA THR A 319 9.54 10.31 -16.83
C THR A 319 9.39 10.61 -15.34
N GLY A 320 8.18 10.88 -14.86
CA GLY A 320 7.92 11.12 -13.44
C GLY A 320 8.65 12.34 -12.89
N GLY A 321 9.23 12.21 -11.69
CA GLY A 321 10.04 13.26 -11.05
C GLY A 321 11.46 13.35 -11.61
N THR A 322 11.85 12.50 -12.57
CA THR A 322 13.20 12.48 -13.16
C THR A 322 13.49 13.72 -14.00
N THR A 323 12.46 14.32 -14.60
CA THR A 323 12.58 15.60 -15.31
C THR A 323 11.65 16.64 -14.68
N PRO A 324 11.96 17.95 -14.77
CA PRO A 324 11.09 18.98 -14.20
C PRO A 324 9.80 19.19 -15.01
N ILE A 325 9.73 18.68 -16.24
CA ILE A 325 8.66 18.97 -17.20
C ILE A 325 7.28 18.49 -16.73
N PRO A 326 7.11 17.26 -16.20
CA PRO A 326 5.80 16.78 -15.74
C PRO A 326 5.25 17.66 -14.62
N PHE A 327 6.09 18.08 -13.69
CA PHE A 327 5.71 19.02 -12.63
C PHE A 327 5.32 20.40 -13.19
N SER A 328 6.09 20.95 -14.14
CA SER A 328 5.79 22.24 -14.76
C SER A 328 4.49 22.25 -15.58
N ILE A 329 4.17 21.15 -16.29
CA ILE A 329 2.97 21.05 -17.13
C ILE A 329 1.72 20.76 -16.29
N LEU A 330 1.81 19.85 -15.32
CA LEU A 330 0.65 19.41 -14.53
C LEU A 330 0.39 20.33 -13.32
N GLY A 331 1.41 21.05 -12.85
CA GLY A 331 1.36 21.80 -11.61
C GLY A 331 1.32 20.91 -10.36
N LYS A 332 1.38 21.54 -9.18
CA LYS A 332 1.48 20.85 -7.88
C LYS A 332 0.32 19.89 -7.61
N ASN A 333 -0.90 20.26 -7.98
CA ASN A 333 -2.08 19.46 -7.63
C ASN A 333 -2.19 18.20 -8.51
N ALA A 334 -2.16 18.35 -9.84
CA ALA A 334 -2.33 17.19 -10.73
C ALA A 334 -1.13 16.24 -10.68
N PHE A 335 0.10 16.76 -10.53
CA PHE A 335 1.29 15.92 -10.36
C PHE A 335 1.17 15.01 -9.14
N ASN A 336 0.68 15.53 -8.01
CA ASN A 336 0.55 14.80 -6.76
C ASN A 336 -0.69 13.89 -6.68
N ILE A 337 -1.65 14.02 -7.58
CA ILE A 337 -2.86 13.20 -7.61
C ILE A 337 -2.77 12.09 -8.67
N LEU A 338 -2.22 12.40 -9.85
CA LEU A 338 -2.17 11.46 -10.98
C LEU A 338 -1.09 10.39 -10.78
N THR A 339 -1.38 9.18 -11.25
CA THR A 339 -0.40 8.11 -11.42
C THR A 339 0.22 8.24 -12.81
N LEU A 340 1.51 8.60 -12.86
CA LEU A 340 2.19 9.02 -14.10
C LEU A 340 2.62 7.87 -15.00
N ASP A 341 2.67 6.65 -14.47
CA ASP A 341 2.89 5.38 -15.20
C ASP A 341 1.89 5.18 -16.33
N ARG A 342 0.67 5.71 -16.20
CA ARG A 342 -0.34 5.71 -17.26
C ARG A 342 0.15 6.37 -18.54
N PHE A 343 0.97 7.41 -18.46
CA PHE A 343 1.54 8.06 -19.65
C PHE A 343 2.54 7.15 -20.37
N THR A 344 3.38 6.42 -19.63
CA THR A 344 4.29 5.42 -20.19
C THR A 344 3.52 4.27 -20.85
N LEU A 345 2.46 3.77 -20.20
CA LEU A 345 1.56 2.74 -20.76
C LEU A 345 0.91 3.20 -22.07
N TRP A 346 0.41 4.44 -22.12
CA TRP A 346 -0.20 4.96 -23.34
C TRP A 346 0.83 5.20 -24.45
N ALA A 347 2.05 5.61 -24.11
CA ALA A 347 3.15 5.76 -25.08
C ALA A 347 3.54 4.42 -25.72
N SER A 348 3.64 3.35 -24.92
CA SER A 348 3.99 2.02 -25.42
C SER A 348 2.87 1.44 -26.30
N ILE A 349 1.60 1.56 -25.88
CA ILE A 349 0.44 1.12 -26.67
C ILE A 349 0.34 1.90 -27.98
N MET A 350 0.53 3.23 -27.93
CA MET A 350 0.55 4.07 -29.13
C MET A 350 1.62 3.60 -30.10
N SER A 351 2.75 3.09 -29.62
CA SER A 351 3.88 2.64 -30.45
C SER A 351 3.67 1.30 -31.16
N LEU A 352 2.68 0.48 -30.76
CA LEU A 352 2.44 -0.87 -31.31
C LEU A 352 2.24 -0.94 -32.84
N PRO A 353 1.54 -0.01 -33.50
CA PRO A 353 1.42 0.00 -34.96
C PRO A 353 2.77 0.12 -35.67
N ILE A 354 3.62 1.04 -35.20
CA ILE A 354 4.93 1.28 -35.80
C ILE A 354 5.90 0.17 -35.44
N PHE A 355 5.73 -0.43 -34.26
CA PHE A 355 6.49 -1.61 -33.88
C PHE A 355 6.19 -2.80 -34.81
N GLY A 356 4.92 -3.12 -35.05
CA GLY A 356 4.55 -4.18 -36.00
C GLY A 356 4.98 -3.87 -37.43
N GLU A 357 4.98 -2.60 -37.84
CA GLU A 357 5.57 -2.17 -39.11
C GLU A 357 7.07 -2.52 -39.17
N PHE A 358 7.83 -2.18 -38.12
CA PHE A 358 9.26 -2.47 -38.06
C PHE A 358 9.54 -3.97 -38.15
N VAL A 359 8.82 -4.79 -37.39
CA VAL A 359 8.98 -6.25 -37.38
C VAL A 359 8.59 -6.86 -38.73
N TYR A 360 7.48 -6.43 -39.34
CA TYR A 360 7.12 -6.86 -40.68
C TYR A 360 8.23 -6.55 -41.69
N ARG A 361 8.79 -5.33 -41.67
CA ARG A 361 9.90 -4.95 -42.56
C ARG A 361 11.15 -5.77 -42.30
N LEU A 362 11.43 -6.13 -41.04
CA LEU A 362 12.57 -6.96 -40.62
C LEU A 362 12.45 -8.42 -41.04
N VAL A 363 11.23 -8.98 -41.06
CA VAL A 363 10.98 -10.42 -41.32
C VAL A 363 10.68 -10.69 -42.80
N GLU A 364 9.83 -9.86 -43.43
CA GLU A 364 9.31 -10.10 -44.79
C GLU A 364 9.61 -8.95 -45.76
N GLY A 365 9.86 -7.73 -45.27
CA GLY A 365 9.92 -6.53 -46.11
C GLY A 365 11.31 -6.08 -46.57
N ASP A 366 11.44 -4.78 -46.77
CA ASP A 366 12.62 -4.12 -47.35
C ASP A 366 13.81 -4.00 -46.38
N LEU A 367 13.58 -3.90 -45.07
CA LEU A 367 14.64 -3.91 -44.07
C LEU A 367 15.37 -5.26 -44.06
N ARG A 368 14.65 -6.37 -44.21
CA ARG A 368 15.24 -7.70 -44.43
C ARG A 368 16.22 -7.67 -45.59
N THR A 369 15.78 -7.22 -46.77
CA THR A 369 16.62 -7.20 -47.98
C THR A 369 17.83 -6.29 -47.78
N ALA A 370 17.63 -5.09 -47.21
CA ALA A 370 18.70 -4.14 -46.95
C ALA A 370 19.78 -4.70 -45.99
N LEU A 371 19.39 -5.43 -44.95
CA LEU A 371 20.32 -6.08 -44.02
C LEU A 371 21.03 -7.26 -44.68
N GLN A 372 20.33 -8.09 -45.45
CA GLN A 372 20.93 -9.25 -46.12
C GLN A 372 21.97 -8.84 -47.16
N VAL A 373 21.69 -7.80 -47.95
CA VAL A 373 22.63 -7.30 -48.97
C VAL A 373 23.88 -6.69 -48.32
N LYS A 374 23.74 -6.01 -47.18
CA LYS A 374 24.84 -5.28 -46.56
C LYS A 374 25.69 -6.12 -45.59
N PHE A 375 25.06 -6.99 -44.81
CA PHE A 375 25.69 -7.71 -43.70
C PHE A 375 25.55 -9.24 -43.79
N GLY A 376 24.90 -9.75 -44.84
CA GLY A 376 24.68 -11.18 -45.03
C GLY A 376 23.44 -11.74 -44.31
N SER A 377 23.07 -12.97 -44.69
CA SER A 377 21.87 -13.65 -44.17
C SER A 377 22.02 -14.10 -42.70
N VAL A 378 23.23 -14.45 -42.29
CA VAL A 378 23.56 -14.91 -40.93
C VAL A 378 23.37 -13.78 -39.92
N TYR A 379 23.94 -12.59 -40.19
CA TYR A 379 23.80 -11.41 -39.33
C TYR A 379 22.33 -11.08 -39.06
N ARG A 380 21.50 -11.05 -40.11
CA ARG A 380 20.05 -10.81 -39.97
C ARG A 380 19.37 -11.86 -39.10
N ARG A 381 19.70 -13.14 -39.25
CA ARG A 381 19.11 -14.23 -38.43
C ARG A 381 19.49 -14.06 -36.96
N ILE A 382 20.74 -13.70 -36.66
CA ILE A 382 21.21 -13.42 -35.30
C ILE A 382 20.47 -12.22 -34.72
N VAL A 383 20.42 -11.08 -35.43
CA VAL A 383 19.73 -9.87 -34.96
C VAL A 383 18.24 -10.13 -34.75
N GLY A 384 17.57 -10.81 -35.69
CA GLY A 384 16.17 -11.17 -35.56
C GLY A 384 15.90 -12.15 -34.40
N GLY A 385 16.79 -13.13 -34.22
CA GLY A 385 16.73 -14.08 -33.10
C GLY A 385 16.94 -13.43 -31.75
N LEU A 386 17.96 -12.56 -31.62
CA LEU A 386 18.21 -11.77 -30.40
C LEU A 386 17.04 -10.84 -30.11
N PHE A 387 16.50 -10.16 -31.12
CA PHE A 387 15.37 -9.25 -30.93
C PHE A 387 14.12 -9.99 -30.44
N ALA A 388 13.79 -11.13 -31.05
CA ALA A 388 12.68 -11.98 -30.61
C ALA A 388 12.93 -12.58 -29.21
N GLY A 389 14.16 -13.06 -28.95
CA GLY A 389 14.57 -13.61 -27.66
C GLY A 389 14.50 -12.57 -26.54
N CYS A 390 15.00 -11.36 -26.76
CA CYS A 390 14.89 -10.26 -25.80
C CYS A 390 13.43 -9.88 -25.54
N PHE A 391 12.58 -9.85 -26.58
CA PHE A 391 11.17 -9.50 -26.39
C PHE A 391 10.41 -10.55 -25.57
N LEU A 392 10.64 -11.84 -25.85
CA LEU A 392 10.13 -12.94 -25.02
C LEU A 392 10.70 -12.90 -23.60
N PHE A 393 12.00 -12.61 -23.45
CA PHE A 393 12.64 -12.44 -22.15
C PHE A 393 11.96 -11.35 -21.33
N PHE A 394 11.69 -10.17 -21.90
CA PHE A 394 10.99 -9.10 -21.17
C PHE A 394 9.58 -9.52 -20.76
N ALA A 395 8.81 -10.17 -21.64
CA ALA A 395 7.47 -10.64 -21.29
C ALA A 395 7.50 -11.66 -20.12
N VAL A 396 8.38 -12.65 -20.19
CA VAL A 396 8.54 -13.66 -19.12
C VAL A 396 9.08 -13.02 -17.84
N PHE A 397 10.13 -12.20 -17.95
CA PHE A 397 10.74 -11.48 -16.83
C PHE A 397 9.70 -10.66 -16.07
N THR A 398 8.92 -9.83 -16.77
CA THR A 398 7.84 -9.02 -16.19
C THR A 398 6.83 -9.91 -15.45
N MET A 399 6.38 -11.01 -16.07
CA MET A 399 5.43 -11.93 -15.43
C MET A 399 6.01 -12.62 -14.20
N THR A 400 7.30 -12.94 -14.21
CA THR A 400 8.00 -13.61 -13.11
C THR A 400 8.50 -12.66 -12.02
N LEU A 401 8.29 -11.35 -12.14
CA LEU A 401 8.78 -10.36 -11.19
C LEU A 401 8.32 -10.65 -9.75
N GLY A 402 7.08 -11.15 -9.61
CA GLY A 402 6.51 -11.57 -8.33
C GLY A 402 7.24 -12.73 -7.64
N TYR A 403 7.99 -13.57 -8.37
CA TYR A 403 8.82 -14.62 -7.78
C TYR A 403 10.10 -14.07 -7.15
N PHE A 404 10.70 -13.04 -7.75
CA PHE A 404 11.90 -12.39 -7.21
C PHE A 404 11.57 -11.52 -6.01
N ARG A 405 10.42 -10.85 -6.05
CA ARG A 405 9.90 -10.03 -4.95
C ARG A 405 8.38 -10.17 -4.88
N PRO A 406 7.85 -10.90 -3.88
CA PRO A 406 6.42 -11.02 -3.69
C PRO A 406 5.76 -9.64 -3.58
N LEU A 407 4.73 -9.42 -4.39
CA LEU A 407 3.93 -8.18 -4.39
C LEU A 407 2.80 -8.23 -3.35
N GLN A 408 2.43 -9.44 -2.92
CA GLN A 408 1.41 -9.72 -1.92
C GLN A 408 1.98 -10.64 -0.84
N PRO A 409 1.43 -10.60 0.39
CA PRO A 409 1.62 -11.66 1.37
C PRO A 409 1.19 -13.02 0.84
N GLN A 410 1.62 -14.09 1.52
CA GLN A 410 1.18 -15.45 1.19
C GLN A 410 -0.34 -15.56 1.22
N LYS A 411 -0.90 -16.42 0.37
CA LYS A 411 -2.35 -16.60 0.24
C LYS A 411 -2.94 -17.09 1.56
N ILE A 412 -3.95 -16.38 2.06
CA ILE A 412 -4.60 -16.68 3.35
C ILE A 412 -5.82 -17.59 3.13
N ASN A 413 -5.99 -18.61 3.97
CA ASN A 413 -7.25 -19.33 4.08
C ASN A 413 -8.21 -18.53 4.97
N PHE A 414 -9.26 -17.96 4.39
CA PHE A 414 -10.20 -17.10 5.09
C PHE A 414 -11.27 -17.84 5.90
N LEU A 415 -11.48 -19.13 5.67
CA LEU A 415 -12.59 -19.86 6.29
C LEU A 415 -12.58 -19.76 7.83
N PRO A 416 -11.45 -19.91 8.55
CA PRO A 416 -11.43 -19.74 10.00
C PRO A 416 -11.80 -18.33 10.46
N ILE A 417 -11.38 -17.29 9.72
CA ILE A 417 -11.72 -15.88 10.03
C ILE A 417 -13.21 -15.63 9.82
N VAL A 418 -13.75 -16.10 8.70
CA VAL A 418 -15.17 -15.95 8.36
C VAL A 418 -16.04 -16.70 9.36
N ASN A 419 -15.64 -17.91 9.76
CA ASN A 419 -16.32 -18.68 10.80
C ASN A 419 -16.30 -17.93 12.13
N PHE A 420 -15.14 -17.41 12.54
CA PHE A 420 -15.01 -16.60 13.76
C PHE A 420 -15.94 -15.38 13.72
N LEU A 421 -15.99 -14.64 12.60
CA LEU A 421 -16.84 -13.45 12.46
C LEU A 421 -18.34 -13.77 12.42
N ASN A 422 -18.72 -14.93 11.89
CA ASN A 422 -20.12 -15.37 11.83
C ASN A 422 -20.60 -16.02 13.14
N GLN A 423 -19.67 -16.46 13.98
CA GLN A 423 -19.97 -16.98 15.32
C GLN A 423 -20.24 -15.83 16.30
N ASP A 424 -21.12 -16.07 17.27
CA ASP A 424 -21.36 -15.19 18.42
C ASP A 424 -21.62 -13.71 18.10
N GLN A 425 -22.20 -13.45 16.90
CA GLN A 425 -22.50 -12.10 16.40
C GLN A 425 -21.27 -11.18 16.35
N HIS A 426 -20.08 -11.74 16.14
CA HIS A 426 -18.85 -10.96 16.04
C HIS A 426 -18.88 -9.95 14.89
N ASP A 427 -19.73 -10.17 13.87
CA ASP A 427 -20.01 -9.25 12.77
C ASP A 427 -20.74 -7.95 13.19
N HIS A 428 -21.25 -7.86 14.42
CA HIS A 428 -21.81 -6.62 14.98
C HIS A 428 -20.74 -5.59 15.39
N TRP A 429 -19.46 -5.93 15.32
CA TRP A 429 -18.35 -5.00 15.55
C TRP A 429 -17.49 -4.86 14.29
N ARG A 430 -16.70 -3.79 14.26
CA ARG A 430 -15.69 -3.64 13.22
C ARG A 430 -14.44 -4.46 13.54
N PHE A 431 -13.76 -4.91 12.49
CA PHE A 431 -12.46 -5.57 12.60
C PHE A 431 -11.36 -4.82 11.83
N LEU A 432 -10.09 -5.15 12.11
CA LEU A 432 -8.92 -4.63 11.40
C LEU A 432 -7.98 -5.78 11.00
N PRO A 433 -7.74 -6.00 9.69
CA PRO A 433 -6.73 -6.96 9.23
C PRO A 433 -5.34 -6.31 9.16
N LEU A 434 -4.31 -6.99 9.68
CA LEU A 434 -2.91 -6.54 9.63
C LEU A 434 -2.02 -7.64 9.03
N GLY A 435 -1.31 -7.33 7.93
CA GLY A 435 -0.47 -8.28 7.20
C GLY A 435 -1.22 -9.11 6.15
N PHE A 436 -2.30 -8.56 5.58
CA PHE A 436 -3.17 -9.24 4.62
C PHE A 436 -2.90 -8.79 3.18
N GLY A 437 -2.28 -7.62 2.98
CA GLY A 437 -2.13 -7.02 1.67
C GLY A 437 -3.50 -6.82 1.01
N ASP A 438 -3.54 -6.91 -0.32
CA ASP A 438 -4.76 -6.63 -1.09
C ASP A 438 -5.83 -7.71 -0.89
N GLN A 439 -5.47 -8.83 -0.25
CA GLN A 439 -6.38 -9.92 0.09
C GLN A 439 -7.45 -9.50 1.11
N MET A 440 -7.25 -8.40 1.85
CA MET A 440 -8.31 -7.83 2.70
C MET A 440 -9.57 -7.49 1.89
N ALA A 441 -9.41 -7.11 0.61
CA ALA A 441 -10.55 -6.78 -0.24
C ALA A 441 -11.39 -8.02 -0.55
N TYR A 442 -10.75 -9.19 -0.68
CA TYR A 442 -11.46 -10.45 -0.84
C TYR A 442 -12.09 -10.92 0.47
N LEU A 443 -11.42 -10.76 1.62
CA LEU A 443 -12.03 -11.04 2.93
C LEU A 443 -13.34 -10.26 3.12
N SER A 444 -13.36 -8.97 2.75
CA SER A 444 -14.58 -8.14 2.82
C SER A 444 -15.71 -8.61 1.89
N THR A 445 -15.47 -9.49 0.92
CA THR A 445 -16.58 -10.10 0.14
C THR A 445 -17.15 -11.35 0.78
N GLN A 446 -16.48 -11.92 1.79
CA GLN A 446 -16.84 -13.20 2.41
C GLN A 446 -17.52 -13.03 3.78
N THR A 447 -17.62 -11.80 4.30
CA THR A 447 -18.20 -11.50 5.61
C THR A 447 -19.11 -10.27 5.56
N LYS A 448 -20.07 -10.20 6.50
CA LYS A 448 -20.89 -9.01 6.73
C LYS A 448 -20.23 -8.03 7.71
N ALA A 449 -19.21 -8.47 8.44
CA ALA A 449 -18.47 -7.62 9.36
C ALA A 449 -17.80 -6.48 8.59
N MET A 450 -17.82 -5.28 9.16
CA MET A 450 -17.22 -4.09 8.55
C MET A 450 -15.80 -3.85 9.06
N THR A 451 -14.99 -3.11 8.31
CA THR A 451 -13.66 -2.68 8.75
C THR A 451 -13.50 -1.16 8.69
N VAL A 452 -12.63 -0.63 9.55
CA VAL A 452 -12.23 0.78 9.57
C VAL A 452 -11.25 1.12 8.45
N ASP A 453 -10.54 0.12 7.93
CA ASP A 453 -9.60 0.25 6.82
C ASP A 453 -10.30 -0.08 5.49
N GLY A 454 -9.56 -0.01 4.38
CA GLY A 454 -10.08 -0.35 3.06
C GLY A 454 -9.02 -0.30 1.98
N ASN A 455 -9.33 -0.91 0.83
CA ASN A 455 -8.35 -1.02 -0.25
C ASN A 455 -8.58 -0.03 -1.41
N TYR A 456 -9.68 0.74 -1.37
CA TYR A 456 -9.91 1.81 -2.33
C TYR A 456 -9.63 3.19 -1.73
N HIS A 457 -8.42 3.69 -1.93
CA HIS A 457 -7.92 4.85 -1.20
C HIS A 457 -8.65 6.17 -1.50
N SER A 458 -9.19 6.35 -2.70
CA SER A 458 -9.90 7.58 -3.06
C SER A 458 -11.24 7.76 -2.35
N ALA A 459 -11.76 6.71 -1.70
CA ALA A 459 -13.02 6.74 -0.94
C ALA A 459 -12.82 6.94 0.56
N ARG A 460 -11.60 7.22 1.02
CA ARG A 460 -11.32 7.48 2.44
C ARG A 460 -12.08 8.69 2.94
N ARG A 461 -12.68 8.53 4.13
CA ARG A 461 -13.43 9.60 4.82
C ARG A 461 -12.92 9.90 6.22
N LEU A 462 -12.22 8.95 6.83
CA LEU A 462 -11.75 9.07 8.20
C LEU A 462 -10.56 10.05 8.25
N PRO A 463 -10.62 11.11 9.07
CA PRO A 463 -9.55 12.09 9.20
C PRO A 463 -8.17 11.47 9.45
N GLU A 464 -8.11 10.37 10.21
CA GLU A 464 -6.90 9.64 10.56
C GLU A 464 -6.23 8.97 9.33
N LEU A 465 -7.01 8.74 8.28
CA LEU A 465 -6.58 8.18 7.00
C LEU A 465 -6.42 9.24 5.90
N THR A 466 -7.06 10.40 6.01
CA THR A 466 -6.99 11.47 4.98
C THR A 466 -5.91 12.51 5.27
N SER A 467 -5.53 12.72 6.52
CA SER A 467 -4.49 13.68 6.95
C SER A 467 -3.05 13.13 6.84
N ARG A 468 -2.88 11.82 6.72
CA ARG A 468 -1.57 11.13 6.72
C ARG A 468 -1.34 10.36 5.44
N ALA A 469 -0.08 10.25 5.01
CA ALA A 469 0.28 9.64 3.73
C ALA A 469 0.36 8.10 3.78
N VAL A 470 -0.69 7.48 4.32
CA VAL A 470 -0.78 6.03 4.57
C VAL A 470 -1.76 5.42 3.57
N GLU A 471 -1.40 4.32 2.90
CA GLU A 471 -2.32 3.63 1.98
C GLU A 471 -3.35 2.79 2.74
N ARG A 472 -2.85 1.90 3.59
CA ARG A 472 -3.58 1.03 4.53
C ARG A 472 -2.88 1.08 5.88
N LEU A 473 -3.60 0.80 6.95
CA LEU A 473 -3.04 0.82 8.30
C LEU A 473 -1.93 -0.21 8.49
N GLU A 474 -1.96 -1.33 7.76
CA GLU A 474 -0.84 -2.28 7.71
C GLU A 474 0.42 -1.66 7.09
N ASN A 475 0.32 -0.77 6.11
CA ASN A 475 1.51 -0.16 5.50
C ASN A 475 2.30 0.74 6.46
N SER A 476 1.81 0.94 7.69
CA SER A 476 2.54 1.60 8.78
C SER A 476 3.93 1.04 9.04
N LYS A 477 4.12 -0.27 8.89
CA LYS A 477 5.42 -0.95 8.97
C LYS A 477 6.48 -0.38 8.00
N PHE A 478 6.05 0.15 6.87
CA PHE A 478 6.92 0.62 5.78
C PHE A 478 6.92 2.16 5.60
N ARG A 479 6.10 2.88 6.38
CA ARG A 479 5.89 4.34 6.21
C ARG A 479 6.35 5.17 7.42
N GLY A 480 7.10 4.58 8.36
CA GLY A 480 7.65 5.27 9.54
C GLY A 480 6.55 5.81 10.48
N LEU A 481 6.78 6.96 11.13
CA LEU A 481 5.81 7.47 12.14
C LEU A 481 4.47 7.87 11.56
N GLU A 482 4.39 8.41 10.34
CA GLU A 482 3.09 8.82 9.78
C GLU A 482 2.14 7.62 9.75
N GLY A 483 2.68 6.48 9.30
CA GLY A 483 2.09 5.16 9.34
C GLY A 483 1.68 4.71 10.74
N ILE A 484 2.68 4.56 11.62
CA ILE A 484 2.48 4.00 12.96
C ILE A 484 1.52 4.86 13.80
N GLY A 485 1.64 6.18 13.73
CA GLY A 485 0.76 7.07 14.47
C GLY A 485 -0.70 7.02 14.00
N SER A 486 -0.97 6.74 12.71
CA SER A 486 -2.35 6.52 12.24
C SER A 486 -2.93 5.25 12.86
N LEU A 487 -2.16 4.16 12.82
CA LEU A 487 -2.55 2.89 13.45
C LEU A 487 -2.77 3.05 14.97
N GLN A 488 -1.88 3.75 15.66
CA GLN A 488 -1.99 4.02 17.09
C GLN A 488 -3.29 4.74 17.46
N GLN A 489 -3.78 5.68 16.64
CA GLN A 489 -5.05 6.38 16.91
C GLN A 489 -6.25 5.43 16.88
N PHE A 490 -6.31 4.50 15.92
CA PHE A 490 -7.35 3.48 15.87
C PHE A 490 -7.27 2.48 17.02
N LEU A 491 -6.05 2.11 17.43
CA LEU A 491 -5.82 1.13 18.51
C LEU A 491 -6.01 1.72 19.91
N THR A 492 -5.77 3.02 20.09
CA THR A 492 -5.89 3.69 21.39
C THR A 492 -7.34 4.08 21.69
N VAL A 493 -8.10 4.56 20.70
CA VAL A 493 -9.51 4.96 20.87
C VAL A 493 -10.44 4.11 19.98
N PRO A 494 -10.48 2.78 20.17
CA PRO A 494 -11.25 1.87 19.32
C PRO A 494 -12.77 2.06 19.43
N GLU A 495 -13.26 2.58 20.57
CA GLU A 495 -14.68 2.79 20.84
C GLU A 495 -15.30 3.81 19.87
N LYS A 496 -14.50 4.79 19.43
CA LYS A 496 -14.89 5.79 18.41
C LYS A 496 -15.35 5.12 17.10
N TYR A 497 -14.81 3.93 16.80
CA TYR A 497 -15.07 3.22 15.55
C TYR A 497 -15.80 1.89 15.74
N ASN A 498 -16.24 1.55 16.95
CA ASN A 498 -16.76 0.22 17.26
C ASN A 498 -15.79 -0.90 16.85
N LEU A 499 -14.47 -0.63 16.89
CA LEU A 499 -13.43 -1.58 16.49
C LEU A 499 -13.16 -2.53 17.65
N LYS A 500 -13.47 -3.82 17.47
CA LYS A 500 -13.35 -4.81 18.55
C LYS A 500 -12.30 -5.87 18.29
N TYR A 501 -12.11 -6.27 17.03
CA TYR A 501 -11.22 -7.38 16.68
C TYR A 501 -10.09 -6.93 15.76
N VAL A 502 -8.89 -7.41 16.00
CA VAL A 502 -7.73 -7.26 15.11
C VAL A 502 -7.23 -8.64 14.73
N PHE A 503 -7.11 -8.90 13.43
CA PHE A 503 -6.51 -10.13 12.90
C PHE A 503 -5.06 -9.84 12.52
N SER A 504 -4.13 -10.35 13.31
CA SER A 504 -2.69 -10.15 13.11
C SER A 504 -2.09 -11.37 12.41
N ASN A 505 -1.70 -11.18 11.14
CA ASN A 505 -0.94 -12.16 10.36
C ASN A 505 0.57 -11.84 10.36
N ASP A 506 0.94 -10.60 10.67
CA ASP A 506 2.32 -10.16 10.81
C ASP A 506 2.59 -9.78 12.26
N LYS A 507 3.43 -10.57 12.93
CA LYS A 507 3.77 -10.37 14.34
C LYS A 507 4.33 -8.99 14.65
N PHE A 508 4.82 -8.25 13.64
CA PHE A 508 5.28 -6.86 13.79
C PHE A 508 4.30 -5.99 14.59
N TYR A 509 2.97 -6.19 14.46
CA TYR A 509 1.98 -5.35 15.16
C TYR A 509 1.57 -5.86 16.55
N ASP A 510 2.01 -7.04 16.97
CA ASP A 510 1.56 -7.63 18.24
C ASP A 510 1.98 -6.82 19.48
N PRO A 511 3.19 -6.23 19.57
CA PRO A 511 3.57 -5.41 20.72
C PRO A 511 2.68 -4.18 20.90
N ILE A 512 2.37 -3.45 19.82
CA ILE A 512 1.52 -2.25 19.92
C ILE A 512 0.09 -2.60 20.34
N LEU A 513 -0.42 -3.77 19.97
CA LEU A 513 -1.72 -4.26 20.43
C LEU A 513 -1.68 -4.50 21.94
N TYR A 514 -0.67 -5.22 22.44
CA TYR A 514 -0.50 -5.46 23.88
C TYR A 514 -0.40 -4.15 24.68
N PHE A 515 0.51 -3.24 24.29
CA PHE A 515 0.75 -1.99 25.02
C PHE A 515 -0.38 -0.96 24.85
N CYS A 516 -1.31 -1.13 23.90
CA CYS A 516 -2.56 -0.37 23.84
C CYS A 516 -3.73 -1.08 24.57
N GLY A 517 -3.44 -2.13 25.33
CA GLY A 517 -4.40 -2.86 26.16
C GLY A 517 -5.37 -3.73 25.36
N TRP A 518 -4.90 -4.35 24.26
CA TRP A 518 -5.66 -5.40 23.56
C TRP A 518 -5.35 -6.77 24.17
N HIS A 519 -6.34 -7.67 24.13
CA HIS A 519 -6.26 -9.01 24.70
C HIS A 519 -6.09 -10.08 23.61
N ARG A 520 -5.17 -11.02 23.81
CA ARG A 520 -5.02 -12.20 22.95
C ARG A 520 -6.12 -13.21 23.24
N LEU A 521 -6.94 -13.53 22.23
CA LEU A 521 -7.96 -14.58 22.37
C LEU A 521 -7.39 -15.97 22.09
N SER A 522 -7.16 -16.29 20.83
CA SER A 522 -6.63 -17.58 20.39
C SER A 522 -6.13 -17.47 18.96
N GLN A 523 -5.12 -18.26 18.63
CA GLN A 523 -4.68 -18.39 17.25
C GLN A 523 -5.70 -19.26 16.49
N LEU A 524 -6.16 -18.77 15.34
CA LEU A 524 -7.05 -19.53 14.47
C LEU A 524 -6.31 -20.70 13.81
N GLU A 525 -7.05 -21.68 13.29
CA GLU A 525 -6.48 -22.87 12.61
C GLU A 525 -5.54 -22.54 11.44
N ASN A 526 -5.68 -21.36 10.84
CA ASN A 526 -4.82 -20.86 9.77
C ASN A 526 -3.57 -20.12 10.27
N GLY A 527 -3.30 -20.11 11.57
CA GLY A 527 -2.14 -19.47 12.19
C GLY A 527 -2.29 -17.98 12.47
N ILE A 528 -3.46 -17.37 12.26
CA ILE A 528 -3.68 -15.93 12.47
C ILE A 528 -4.04 -15.66 13.93
N MET A 529 -3.36 -14.69 14.54
CA MET A 529 -3.61 -14.29 15.92
C MET A 529 -4.79 -13.32 16.00
N VAL A 530 -5.78 -13.63 16.84
CA VAL A 530 -6.93 -12.74 17.10
C VAL A 530 -6.72 -11.95 18.38
N TRP A 531 -6.78 -10.63 18.25
CA TRP A 531 -6.77 -9.70 19.36
C TRP A 531 -8.16 -9.08 19.53
N GLU A 532 -8.58 -8.89 20.78
CA GLU A 532 -9.87 -8.32 21.14
C GLU A 532 -9.68 -7.11 22.06
N LYS A 533 -10.50 -6.06 21.85
CA LYS A 533 -10.69 -4.99 22.82
C LYS A 533 -12.02 -5.18 23.55
N LEU A 534 -11.97 -5.28 24.87
CA LEU A 534 -13.16 -5.41 25.72
C LEU A 534 -13.85 -4.05 25.91
N ASN A 535 -15.12 -4.07 26.31
CA ASN A 535 -15.95 -2.88 26.55
C ASN A 535 -16.23 -1.96 25.34
N VAL A 536 -15.98 -2.45 24.11
CA VAL A 536 -16.39 -1.75 22.88
C VAL A 536 -17.85 -2.04 22.58
N GLN A 537 -18.66 -1.00 22.43
CA GLN A 537 -20.08 -1.13 22.11
C GLN A 537 -20.28 -1.66 20.68
N PRO A 538 -21.27 -2.55 20.45
CA PRO A 538 -21.60 -3.01 19.10
C PRO A 538 -22.11 -1.86 18.24
N LEU A 539 -22.10 -2.07 16.94
CA LEU A 539 -22.63 -1.13 15.97
C LEU A 539 -24.13 -0.92 16.20
N SER A 540 -24.59 0.31 15.99
CA SER A 540 -26.02 0.62 15.95
C SER A 540 -26.70 -0.23 14.88
N LYS A 541 -27.92 -0.70 15.16
CA LYS A 541 -28.75 -1.43 14.18
C LYS A 541 -29.05 -0.59 12.94
N ILE A 542 -29.08 0.73 13.09
CA ILE A 542 -29.27 1.68 12.00
C ILE A 542 -27.98 2.48 11.86
N LEU A 543 -27.30 2.28 10.74
CA LEU A 543 -26.08 3.01 10.39
C LEU A 543 -26.42 4.21 9.51
N PRO A 544 -25.69 5.33 9.64
CA PRO A 544 -25.85 6.47 8.75
C PRO A 544 -25.41 6.09 7.34
N LYS A 545 -26.18 6.55 6.35
CA LYS A 545 -25.81 6.49 4.93
C LYS A 545 -26.09 7.82 4.24
N ASP A 546 -25.29 8.12 3.24
CA ASP A 546 -25.57 9.25 2.35
C ASP A 546 -26.65 8.80 1.36
N GLU A 547 -27.87 9.33 1.52
CA GLU A 547 -28.95 9.07 0.57
C GLU A 547 -28.72 9.83 -0.74
N VAL A 548 -28.91 9.11 -1.84
CA VAL A 548 -28.76 9.64 -3.19
C VAL A 548 -30.14 9.64 -3.86
N PRO A 549 -30.52 10.68 -4.63
CA PRO A 549 -31.77 10.68 -5.39
C PRO A 549 -31.95 9.44 -6.28
N ILE A 550 -33.19 8.93 -6.37
CA ILE A 550 -33.53 7.70 -7.12
C ILE A 550 -33.08 7.78 -8.58
N TYR A 551 -33.24 8.93 -9.23
CA TYR A 551 -32.85 9.08 -10.64
C TYR A 551 -31.35 8.85 -10.86
N LEU A 552 -30.49 9.27 -9.92
CA LEU A 552 -29.04 9.00 -9.99
C LEU A 552 -28.75 7.52 -9.76
N LYS A 553 -29.46 6.85 -8.83
CA LYS A 553 -29.35 5.39 -8.63
C LYS A 553 -29.71 4.63 -9.91
N LEU A 554 -30.81 4.99 -10.57
CA LEU A 554 -31.25 4.40 -11.84
C LEU A 554 -30.26 4.65 -12.97
N MET A 555 -29.77 5.89 -13.12
CA MET A 555 -28.75 6.23 -14.12
C MET A 555 -27.49 5.38 -13.94
N TRP A 556 -27.01 5.25 -12.71
CA TRP A 556 -25.80 4.49 -12.39
C TRP A 556 -25.96 2.99 -12.63
N GLY A 557 -27.12 2.43 -12.29
CA GLY A 557 -27.40 0.99 -12.45
C GLY A 557 -27.72 0.56 -13.89
N ILE A 558 -28.25 1.45 -14.74
CA ILE A 558 -28.78 1.10 -16.07
C ILE A 558 -27.87 1.57 -17.22
N ILE A 559 -27.43 2.84 -17.20
CA ILE A 559 -26.73 3.43 -18.34
C ILE A 559 -25.47 2.66 -18.73
N PRO A 560 -24.58 2.26 -17.80
CA PRO A 560 -23.34 1.59 -18.17
C PRO A 560 -23.59 0.28 -18.94
N LEU A 561 -24.46 -0.61 -18.45
CA LEU A 561 -24.80 -1.84 -19.18
C LEU A 561 -25.48 -1.55 -20.52
N LEU A 562 -26.34 -0.52 -20.57
CA LEU A 562 -26.96 -0.10 -21.82
C LEU A 562 -25.91 0.32 -22.86
N THR A 563 -24.77 0.90 -22.45
CA THR A 563 -23.70 1.22 -23.40
C THR A 563 -23.12 -0.02 -24.08
N ILE A 564 -22.94 -1.14 -23.36
CA ILE A 564 -22.51 -2.41 -23.95
C ILE A 564 -23.56 -2.91 -24.93
N LEU A 565 -24.84 -2.90 -24.53
CA LEU A 565 -25.93 -3.38 -25.39
C LEU A 565 -26.02 -2.58 -26.70
N LEU A 566 -25.96 -1.25 -26.61
CA LEU A 566 -25.98 -0.37 -27.77
C LEU A 566 -24.72 -0.55 -28.64
N ALA A 567 -23.55 -0.66 -28.03
CA ALA A 567 -22.32 -0.95 -28.77
C ALA A 567 -22.40 -2.31 -29.48
N PHE A 568 -22.92 -3.34 -28.82
CA PHE A 568 -23.13 -4.66 -29.40
C PHE A 568 -24.11 -4.59 -30.58
N ILE A 569 -25.31 -4.06 -30.40
CA ILE A 569 -26.34 -3.96 -31.47
C ILE A 569 -25.79 -3.23 -32.70
N LEU A 570 -25.13 -2.07 -32.51
CA LEU A 570 -24.64 -1.25 -33.62
C LEU A 570 -23.45 -1.88 -34.36
N ASN A 571 -22.59 -2.65 -33.66
CA ASN A 571 -21.39 -3.23 -34.25
C ASN A 571 -21.63 -4.65 -34.80
N VAL A 572 -22.52 -5.43 -34.20
CA VAL A 572 -22.83 -6.83 -34.59
C VAL A 572 -23.52 -6.92 -35.94
N GLN A 573 -24.38 -5.94 -36.28
CA GLN A 573 -25.00 -5.86 -37.60
C GLN A 573 -23.97 -5.91 -38.74
N ILE A 574 -22.80 -5.30 -38.53
CA ILE A 574 -21.73 -5.31 -39.53
C ILE A 574 -21.22 -6.73 -39.72
N ILE A 575 -20.90 -7.44 -38.62
CA ILE A 575 -20.38 -8.81 -38.61
C ILE A 575 -21.34 -9.76 -39.34
N TRP A 576 -22.64 -9.68 -39.06
CA TRP A 576 -23.65 -10.49 -39.76
C TRP A 576 -23.76 -10.16 -41.25
N LEU A 577 -23.69 -8.88 -41.63
CA LEU A 577 -23.65 -8.49 -43.04
C LEU A 577 -22.38 -9.02 -43.75
N GLN A 578 -21.25 -9.15 -43.04
CA GLN A 578 -20.03 -9.77 -43.57
C GLN A 578 -20.18 -11.30 -43.70
N ALA A 579 -20.68 -11.96 -42.64
CA ALA A 579 -20.83 -13.41 -42.57
C ALA A 579 -21.86 -13.93 -43.59
N LEU A 580 -22.99 -13.23 -43.73
CA LEU A 580 -24.08 -13.54 -44.66
C LEU A 580 -23.81 -13.04 -46.08
N LYS A 581 -22.71 -12.31 -46.33
CA LYS A 581 -22.26 -11.82 -47.65
C LYS A 581 -23.31 -11.01 -48.43
N ILE A 582 -24.19 -10.31 -47.71
CA ILE A 582 -25.38 -9.66 -48.30
C ILE A 582 -25.00 -8.44 -49.16
N LYS A 583 -23.89 -7.75 -48.86
CA LYS A 583 -23.38 -6.60 -49.65
C LYS A 583 -21.86 -6.56 -49.74
N PRO A 584 -21.27 -6.16 -50.89
CA PRO A 584 -19.84 -5.89 -50.98
C PRO A 584 -19.49 -4.68 -50.10
N LEU A 585 -18.54 -4.86 -49.18
CA LEU A 585 -18.10 -3.80 -48.28
C LEU A 585 -17.17 -2.85 -49.03
N GLU A 586 -17.47 -1.55 -48.96
CA GLU A 586 -16.52 -0.52 -49.37
C GLU A 586 -15.25 -0.64 -48.50
N LYS A 587 -14.08 -0.63 -49.17
CA LYS A 587 -12.80 -0.57 -48.46
C LYS A 587 -12.77 0.72 -47.64
N ALA A 588 -12.32 0.60 -46.40
CA ALA A 588 -12.16 1.74 -45.51
C ALA A 588 -11.27 2.83 -46.15
N SER A 589 -11.64 4.10 -45.99
CA SER A 589 -10.99 5.21 -46.70
C SER A 589 -9.51 5.39 -46.33
N PHE A 590 -9.10 4.98 -45.12
CA PHE A 590 -7.69 5.00 -44.72
C PHE A 590 -6.83 4.00 -45.51
N ASN A 591 -7.41 2.94 -46.10
CA ASN A 591 -6.68 1.97 -46.92
C ASN A 591 -6.11 2.59 -48.21
N LYS A 592 -6.67 3.72 -48.67
CA LYS A 592 -6.14 4.49 -49.82
C LYS A 592 -4.72 5.01 -49.56
N TYR A 593 -4.37 5.22 -48.29
CA TYR A 593 -3.07 5.71 -47.85
C TYR A 593 -2.21 4.60 -47.25
N GLY A 594 -2.47 3.34 -47.65
CA GLY A 594 -1.63 2.22 -47.28
C GLY A 594 -0.16 2.50 -47.62
N ILE A 595 0.73 2.25 -46.66
CA ILE A 595 2.15 2.52 -46.85
C ILE A 595 2.75 1.43 -47.75
N VAL A 596 3.42 1.86 -48.82
CA VAL A 596 4.25 0.98 -49.63
C VAL A 596 5.64 0.92 -49.00
N TYR A 597 6.06 -0.27 -48.58
CA TYR A 597 7.35 -0.51 -47.95
C TYR A 597 8.41 -0.83 -49.01
N ALA A 598 8.90 0.22 -49.67
CA ALA A 598 9.98 0.15 -50.63
C ALA A 598 11.19 0.94 -50.12
N ASN A 599 12.33 0.27 -50.00
CA ASN A 599 13.63 0.82 -49.58
C ASN A 599 13.68 1.38 -48.15
N PHE A 600 14.33 0.64 -47.25
CA PHE A 600 14.64 1.13 -45.90
C PHE A 600 15.84 2.11 -45.93
N PRO A 601 15.73 3.32 -45.36
CA PRO A 601 16.81 4.30 -45.41
C PRO A 601 18.11 3.80 -44.76
N ARG A 602 19.22 3.76 -45.51
CA ARG A 602 20.52 3.29 -45.00
C ARG A 602 21.03 4.12 -43.82
N ALA A 603 20.75 5.42 -43.80
CA ALA A 603 21.10 6.30 -42.69
C ALA A 603 20.37 5.90 -41.39
N MET A 604 19.09 5.50 -41.49
CA MET A 604 18.31 5.02 -40.35
C MET A 604 18.86 3.69 -39.81
N ILE A 605 19.32 2.78 -40.68
CA ILE A 605 20.00 1.56 -40.25
C ILE A 605 21.24 1.92 -39.43
N LYS A 606 22.11 2.81 -39.94
CA LYS A 606 23.31 3.26 -39.21
C LYS A 606 22.93 3.88 -37.86
N PHE A 607 21.93 4.75 -37.84
CA PHE A 607 21.47 5.42 -36.61
C PHE A 607 20.94 4.43 -35.57
N LEU A 608 20.14 3.44 -35.98
CA LEU A 608 19.63 2.39 -35.09
C LEU A 608 20.77 1.53 -34.51
N HIS A 609 21.82 1.24 -35.27
CA HIS A 609 22.98 0.51 -34.75
C HIS A 609 23.77 1.35 -33.73
N ILE A 610 23.99 2.64 -34.02
CA ILE A 610 24.64 3.56 -33.08
C ILE A 610 23.80 3.68 -31.80
N TRP A 611 22.49 3.89 -31.93
CA TRP A 611 21.56 3.95 -30.81
C TRP A 611 21.57 2.67 -29.98
N THR A 612 21.53 1.51 -30.65
CA THR A 612 21.64 0.21 -29.97
C THR A 612 22.97 0.08 -29.25
N GLY A 613 24.08 0.51 -29.84
CA GLY A 613 25.40 0.53 -29.19
C GLY A 613 25.42 1.42 -27.95
N ILE A 614 24.85 2.63 -28.02
CA ILE A 614 24.72 3.53 -26.87
C ILE A 614 23.85 2.92 -25.78
N LEU A 615 22.68 2.36 -26.13
CA LEU A 615 21.80 1.71 -25.17
C LEU A 615 22.47 0.50 -24.53
N LEU A 616 23.19 -0.33 -25.29
CA LEU A 616 23.95 -1.44 -24.74
C LEU A 616 25.05 -0.95 -23.80
N LEU A 617 25.76 0.14 -24.11
CA LEU A 617 26.72 0.75 -23.19
C LEU A 617 26.06 1.25 -21.90
N ILE A 618 24.91 1.93 -22.00
CA ILE A 618 24.13 2.39 -20.84
C ILE A 618 23.65 1.19 -20.01
N ILE A 619 23.12 0.15 -20.65
CA ILE A 619 22.66 -1.07 -19.98
C ILE A 619 23.85 -1.79 -19.35
N SER A 620 24.98 -1.96 -20.04
CA SER A 620 26.18 -2.59 -19.49
C SER A 620 26.75 -1.79 -18.33
N PHE A 621 26.77 -0.45 -18.42
CA PHE A 621 27.18 0.42 -17.32
C PHE A 621 26.20 0.34 -16.14
N GLY A 622 24.89 0.33 -16.41
CA GLY A 622 23.85 0.17 -15.39
C GLY A 622 23.94 -1.19 -14.70
N VAL A 623 24.09 -2.27 -15.46
CA VAL A 623 24.32 -3.64 -14.94
C VAL A 623 25.63 -3.68 -14.14
N TYR A 624 26.69 -3.02 -14.59
CA TYR A 624 27.94 -2.91 -13.84
C TYR A 624 27.76 -2.14 -12.54
N LEU A 625 27.03 -1.01 -12.53
CA LEU A 625 26.75 -0.26 -11.31
C LEU A 625 25.86 -1.04 -10.34
N ILE A 626 24.83 -1.71 -10.85
CA ILE A 626 23.97 -2.61 -10.06
C ILE A 626 24.81 -3.74 -9.49
N TYR A 627 25.70 -4.34 -10.29
CA TYR A 627 26.62 -5.37 -9.85
C TYR A 627 27.54 -4.84 -8.75
N ILE A 628 28.19 -3.69 -8.91
CA ILE A 628 29.08 -3.13 -7.88
C ILE A 628 28.32 -2.72 -6.61
N LYS A 629 27.12 -2.14 -6.73
CA LYS A 629 26.31 -1.73 -5.57
C LYS A 629 25.70 -2.92 -4.82
N ASN A 630 25.26 -3.95 -5.53
CA ASN A 630 24.61 -5.12 -4.93
C ASN A 630 25.57 -6.29 -4.72
N ALA A 631 26.81 -6.21 -5.20
CA ALA A 631 27.81 -7.22 -4.93
C ALA A 631 28.15 -7.18 -3.45
N THR A 632 28.05 -8.34 -2.84
CA THR A 632 27.99 -8.46 -1.39
C THR A 632 29.34 -8.23 -0.71
N GLN A 633 30.47 -8.61 -1.32
CA GLN A 633 31.78 -8.67 -0.62
C GLN A 633 32.92 -7.94 -1.34
N ILE A 634 32.63 -7.03 -2.29
CA ILE A 634 33.67 -6.32 -3.07
C ILE A 634 34.36 -5.23 -2.24
N SER A 635 33.59 -4.53 -1.40
CA SER A 635 34.07 -3.43 -0.56
C SER A 635 33.75 -3.67 0.92
N PRO A 636 34.46 -2.99 1.83
CA PRO A 636 34.13 -2.97 3.26
C PRO A 636 32.66 -2.60 3.51
N GLU A 637 32.16 -1.55 2.85
CA GLU A 637 30.79 -1.06 3.05
C GLU A 637 29.74 -2.06 2.53
N ASN A 638 30.01 -2.70 1.40
CA ASN A 638 29.09 -3.63 0.77
C ASN A 638 28.83 -4.85 1.67
N VAL A 639 29.87 -5.39 2.33
CA VAL A 639 29.70 -6.57 3.20
C VAL A 639 28.84 -6.24 4.42
N VAL A 640 29.01 -5.05 5.00
CA VAL A 640 28.20 -4.60 6.14
C VAL A 640 26.76 -4.35 5.72
N LYS A 641 26.52 -3.69 4.57
CA LYS A 641 25.16 -3.50 4.04
C LYS A 641 24.48 -4.83 3.72
N ALA A 642 25.16 -5.72 3.01
CA ALA A 642 24.65 -7.04 2.65
C ALA A 642 24.35 -7.90 3.88
N TYR A 643 25.16 -7.77 4.95
CA TYR A 643 24.93 -8.43 6.23
C TYR A 643 23.63 -7.97 6.89
N TYR A 644 23.42 -6.66 7.04
CA TYR A 644 22.18 -6.14 7.64
C TYR A 644 20.95 -6.37 6.76
N ASP A 645 21.06 -6.30 5.44
CA ASP A 645 19.98 -6.68 4.52
C ASP A 645 19.59 -8.15 4.72
N ALA A 646 20.58 -9.05 4.82
CA ALA A 646 20.31 -10.47 5.07
C ALA A 646 19.67 -10.71 6.45
N LEU A 647 20.07 -9.96 7.48
CA LEU A 647 19.44 -10.02 8.80
C LEU A 647 17.99 -9.53 8.80
N ASP A 648 17.70 -8.39 8.15
CA ASP A 648 16.35 -7.82 8.05
C ASP A 648 15.36 -8.76 7.35
N PHE A 649 15.80 -9.47 6.30
CA PHE A 649 15.00 -10.51 5.65
C PHE A 649 15.07 -11.90 6.32
N LYS A 650 15.80 -12.03 7.44
CA LYS A 650 15.99 -13.28 8.19
C LYS A 650 16.65 -14.40 7.38
N PHE A 651 17.49 -14.04 6.41
CA PHE A 651 18.31 -14.98 5.64
C PHE A 651 19.62 -15.28 6.38
N PHE A 652 19.52 -16.00 7.49
CA PHE A 652 20.65 -16.21 8.42
C PHE A 652 21.84 -16.94 7.78
N ASP A 653 21.62 -17.93 6.92
CA ASP A 653 22.72 -18.61 6.20
C ASP A 653 23.52 -17.63 5.34
N LYS A 654 22.81 -16.69 4.70
CA LYS A 654 23.41 -15.66 3.87
C LYS A 654 24.15 -14.63 4.72
N ALA A 655 23.57 -14.23 5.86
CA ALA A 655 24.23 -13.33 6.80
C ALA A 655 25.52 -13.95 7.37
N HIS A 656 25.49 -15.23 7.77
CA HIS A 656 26.67 -15.99 8.24
C HIS A 656 27.76 -16.06 7.16
N SER A 657 27.40 -16.23 5.89
CA SER A 657 28.36 -16.29 4.78
C SER A 657 29.22 -15.03 4.61
N TYR A 658 28.83 -13.92 5.24
CA TYR A 658 29.57 -12.66 5.26
C TYR A 658 30.49 -12.50 6.47
N ILE A 659 30.43 -13.42 7.43
CA ILE A 659 31.33 -13.47 8.59
C ILE A 659 32.62 -14.20 8.19
N VAL A 660 33.75 -13.85 8.80
CA VAL A 660 35.03 -14.51 8.56
C VAL A 660 34.85 -16.03 8.73
N PRO A 661 35.20 -16.85 7.71
CA PRO A 661 35.05 -18.29 7.82
C PRO A 661 35.92 -18.86 8.93
N ASP A 662 35.29 -19.40 9.96
CA ASP A 662 35.93 -20.05 11.09
C ASP A 662 35.29 -21.43 11.30
N LYS A 663 36.12 -22.45 11.54
CA LYS A 663 35.64 -23.82 11.82
C LYS A 663 34.94 -23.91 13.16
N GLU A 664 35.28 -23.02 14.10
CA GLU A 664 34.69 -22.97 15.44
C GLU A 664 33.38 -22.15 15.47
N TYR A 665 33.14 -21.30 14.46
CA TYR A 665 31.95 -20.45 14.36
C TYR A 665 30.96 -20.96 13.29
N SER A 666 30.27 -22.05 13.62
CA SER A 666 29.28 -22.66 12.73
C SER A 666 28.04 -21.76 12.49
N VAL A 667 27.29 -22.02 11.42
CA VAL A 667 25.98 -21.37 11.17
C VAL A 667 25.03 -21.55 12.35
N ALA A 668 25.05 -22.75 12.97
CA ALA A 668 24.23 -23.04 14.14
C ALA A 668 24.61 -22.15 15.33
N GLN A 669 25.90 -21.92 15.56
CA GLN A 669 26.37 -20.99 16.60
C GLN A 669 25.93 -19.56 16.32
N PHE A 670 26.01 -19.10 15.07
CA PHE A 670 25.53 -17.78 14.66
C PHE A 670 24.01 -17.61 14.83
N MET A 671 23.23 -18.59 14.40
CA MET A 671 21.78 -18.58 14.61
C MET A 671 21.43 -18.62 16.09
N LEU A 672 22.15 -19.42 16.89
CA LEU A 672 21.99 -19.45 18.34
C LEU A 672 22.23 -18.06 18.91
N GLU A 673 23.36 -17.43 18.57
CA GLU A 673 23.70 -16.08 19.02
C GLU A 673 22.68 -15.02 18.61
N ILE A 674 22.07 -15.12 17.43
CA ILE A 674 20.98 -14.21 17.03
C ILE A 674 19.71 -14.50 17.83
N SER A 675 19.35 -15.77 18.00
CA SER A 675 18.16 -16.17 18.76
C SER A 675 18.27 -15.83 20.25
N VAL A 676 19.49 -15.84 20.80
CA VAL A 676 19.80 -15.46 22.18
C VAL A 676 19.63 -13.96 22.39
N SER A 677 19.78 -13.15 21.34
CA SER A 677 19.61 -11.70 21.41
C SER A 677 18.16 -11.29 21.10
N ASP A 678 17.13 -12.00 21.56
CA ASP A 678 15.73 -11.64 21.27
C ASP A 678 15.38 -10.22 21.79
N GLY A 679 14.33 -9.59 21.28
CA GLY A 679 13.98 -8.21 21.63
C GLY A 679 13.16 -7.48 20.55
N ILE A 680 12.78 -6.23 20.81
CA ILE A 680 11.99 -5.42 19.87
C ILE A 680 12.69 -5.28 18.51
N LEU A 681 14.01 -5.13 18.50
CA LEU A 681 14.81 -4.96 17.29
C LEU A 681 14.89 -6.24 16.44
N ASN A 682 15.13 -7.39 17.06
CA ASN A 682 15.36 -8.62 16.32
C ASN A 682 14.05 -9.32 15.92
N SER A 683 12.99 -9.15 16.70
CA SER A 683 11.71 -9.83 16.47
C SER A 683 10.64 -8.96 15.83
N TYR A 684 10.63 -7.65 16.08
CA TYR A 684 9.50 -6.76 15.76
C TYR A 684 9.91 -5.48 15.03
N ALA A 685 11.10 -5.42 14.45
CA ALA A 685 11.55 -4.25 13.69
C ALA A 685 11.70 -4.53 12.20
N LYS A 686 11.62 -3.44 11.43
CA LYS A 686 11.95 -3.39 10.00
C LYS A 686 13.08 -2.39 9.81
N LEU A 687 14.12 -2.78 9.07
CA LEU A 687 15.21 -1.87 8.73
C LEU A 687 14.73 -0.85 7.69
N ASP A 688 14.88 0.44 8.01
CA ASP A 688 14.50 1.55 7.15
C ASP A 688 15.70 2.06 6.34
N ALA A 689 16.83 2.27 7.01
CA ALA A 689 18.05 2.74 6.37
C ALA A 689 19.32 2.24 7.07
N ILE A 690 20.39 2.11 6.27
CA ILE A 690 21.75 1.82 6.74
C ILE A 690 22.69 2.90 6.19
N GLU A 691 23.32 3.65 7.09
CA GLU A 691 24.39 4.57 6.76
C GLU A 691 25.72 3.98 7.23
N THR A 692 26.68 3.84 6.32
CA THR A 692 28.00 3.29 6.62
C THR A 692 29.06 4.38 6.50
N LYS A 693 29.96 4.47 7.48
CA LYS A 693 31.13 5.35 7.44
C LYS A 693 32.39 4.56 7.75
N ILE A 694 33.35 4.59 6.84
CA ILE A 694 34.68 4.02 7.06
C ILE A 694 35.46 4.93 8.01
N VAL A 695 35.91 4.38 9.13
CA VAL A 695 36.71 5.11 10.13
C VAL A 695 38.20 4.95 9.84
N GLN A 696 38.61 3.72 9.56
CA GLN A 696 39.99 3.37 9.23
C GLN A 696 39.98 2.30 8.13
N GLN A 697 40.91 2.42 7.18
CA GLN A 697 41.05 1.46 6.09
C GLN A 697 42.52 1.22 5.78
N SER A 698 42.89 -0.05 5.75
CA SER A 698 44.15 -0.58 5.22
C SER A 698 43.85 -1.48 4.01
N LYS A 699 44.88 -2.08 3.42
CA LYS A 699 44.73 -2.97 2.26
C LYS A 699 43.81 -4.17 2.54
N ASP A 700 43.92 -4.76 3.73
CA ASP A 700 43.26 -6.02 4.10
C ASP A 700 42.37 -5.93 5.34
N LYS A 701 42.31 -4.79 6.03
CA LYS A 701 41.42 -4.55 7.19
C LYS A 701 40.78 -3.18 7.12
N ALA A 702 39.53 -3.07 7.56
CA ALA A 702 38.86 -1.79 7.73
C ALA A 702 37.95 -1.82 8.96
N THR A 703 37.71 -0.65 9.55
CA THR A 703 36.73 -0.46 10.63
C THR A 703 35.63 0.45 10.12
N ILE A 704 34.38 -0.01 10.24
CA ILE A 704 33.21 0.65 9.69
C ILE A 704 32.22 0.90 10.81
N ILE A 705 31.72 2.13 10.89
CA ILE A 705 30.55 2.44 11.71
C ILE A 705 29.32 2.29 10.81
N ALA A 706 28.41 1.41 11.21
CA ALA A 706 27.10 1.24 10.62
C ALA A 706 26.05 1.86 11.53
N THR A 707 25.41 2.94 11.07
CA THR A 707 24.23 3.52 11.71
C THR A 707 23.00 2.91 11.06
N THR A 708 22.26 2.10 11.81
CA THR A 708 21.03 1.46 11.36
C THR A 708 19.82 2.16 11.96
N LYS A 709 18.83 2.48 11.13
CA LYS A 709 17.54 3.05 11.53
C LYS A 709 16.46 1.99 11.40
N TRP A 710 15.79 1.68 12.50
CA TRP A 710 14.80 0.61 12.59
C TRP A 710 13.43 1.17 12.93
N VAL A 711 12.42 0.75 12.16
CA VAL A 711 11.01 1.00 12.42
C VAL A 711 10.48 -0.15 13.28
N THR A 712 9.99 0.14 14.48
CA THR A 712 9.30 -0.82 15.35
C THR A 712 7.82 -0.42 15.48
N PRO A 713 6.92 -1.30 15.95
CA PRO A 713 5.52 -0.92 16.19
C PRO A 713 5.34 0.15 17.28
N LEU A 714 6.34 0.35 18.14
CA LEU A 714 6.27 1.25 19.30
C LEU A 714 7.01 2.57 19.04
N GLU A 715 8.26 2.47 18.59
CA GLU A 715 9.19 3.60 18.39
C GLU A 715 10.14 3.40 17.20
N LEU A 716 10.86 4.45 16.81
CA LEU A 716 11.97 4.36 15.87
C LEU A 716 13.29 4.27 16.63
N ILE A 717 14.10 3.29 16.26
CA ILE A 717 15.36 3.02 16.96
C ILE A 717 16.53 3.25 16.03
N GLU A 718 17.37 4.23 16.36
CA GLU A 718 18.71 4.35 15.80
C GLU A 718 19.71 3.57 16.65
N LYS A 719 20.53 2.74 16.01
CA LYS A 719 21.63 2.02 16.67
C LYS A 719 22.90 2.12 15.83
N LYS A 720 24.02 2.40 16.49
CA LYS A 720 25.35 2.49 15.88
C LYS A 720 26.14 1.24 16.24
N TYR A 721 26.64 0.56 15.23
CA TYR A 721 27.48 -0.62 15.37
C TYR A 721 28.86 -0.33 14.80
N THR A 722 29.90 -0.77 15.48
CA THR A 722 31.28 -0.67 14.99
C THR A 722 31.72 -2.06 14.56
N HIS A 723 31.88 -2.26 13.26
CA HIS A 723 32.30 -3.53 12.68
C HIS A 723 33.76 -3.48 12.26
N ASN A 724 34.51 -4.51 12.63
CA ASN A 724 35.83 -4.77 12.04
C ASN A 724 35.66 -5.74 10.88
N VAL A 725 36.19 -5.38 9.71
CA VAL A 725 36.12 -6.21 8.50
C VAL A 725 37.52 -6.54 7.99
N GLN A 726 37.66 -7.74 7.44
CA GLN A 726 38.91 -8.26 6.89
C GLN A 726 38.72 -8.78 5.47
N LYS A 727 39.73 -8.56 4.62
CA LYS A 727 39.77 -9.08 3.25
C LYS A 727 40.49 -10.44 3.20
N ILE A 728 39.82 -11.47 2.71
CA ILE A 728 40.35 -12.83 2.55
C ILE A 728 40.09 -13.28 1.11
N LYS A 729 41.14 -13.68 0.38
CA LYS A 729 41.06 -14.15 -1.02
C LYS A 729 40.26 -13.21 -1.94
N GLY A 730 40.41 -11.90 -1.76
CA GLY A 730 39.74 -10.89 -2.59
C GLY A 730 38.34 -10.48 -2.13
N LYS A 731 37.75 -11.12 -1.11
CA LYS A 731 36.42 -10.81 -0.56
C LYS A 731 36.52 -10.23 0.85
N TRP A 732 35.65 -9.28 1.19
CA TRP A 732 35.54 -8.74 2.54
C TRP A 732 34.58 -9.58 3.40
N PHE A 733 34.93 -9.72 4.67
CA PHE A 733 34.18 -10.45 5.68
C PHE A 733 34.13 -9.64 6.99
N ILE A 734 33.05 -9.79 7.75
CA ILE A 734 32.88 -9.22 9.09
C ILE A 734 33.56 -10.13 10.10
N ILE A 735 34.39 -9.55 10.97
CA ILE A 735 34.93 -10.26 12.12
C ILE A 735 33.82 -10.29 13.18
N PRO A 736 33.39 -11.47 13.64
CA PRO A 736 32.32 -11.56 14.62
C PRO A 736 32.77 -10.94 15.95
N ASP A 737 31.89 -10.16 16.56
CA ASP A 737 32.11 -9.65 17.91
C ASP A 737 31.98 -10.79 18.92
N LYS A 738 32.80 -10.75 19.98
CA LYS A 738 32.63 -11.68 21.10
C LYS A 738 31.35 -11.32 21.85
N LYS A 739 30.36 -12.20 21.83
CA LYS A 739 29.14 -12.05 22.63
C LYS A 739 29.36 -12.46 24.08
N ASP A 740 28.54 -11.90 24.97
CA ASP A 740 28.51 -12.29 26.38
C ASP A 740 28.17 -13.78 26.50
N THR A 741 29.00 -14.51 27.23
CA THR A 741 28.87 -15.94 27.47
C THR A 741 28.11 -16.23 28.76
N ASP A 742 27.37 -15.28 29.33
CA ASP A 742 26.56 -15.50 30.54
C ASP A 742 25.75 -16.81 30.39
N ILE A 743 25.93 -17.74 31.33
CA ILE A 743 25.35 -19.09 31.39
C ILE A 743 24.30 -19.08 32.50
N PRO A 744 23.15 -19.79 32.40
CA PRO A 744 22.20 -19.71 33.51
C PRO A 744 22.85 -20.40 34.71
N PRO A 745 22.67 -19.86 35.92
CA PRO A 745 23.18 -20.50 37.12
C PRO A 745 22.61 -21.91 37.28
N ASP A 746 21.34 -22.13 36.91
CA ASP A 746 20.68 -23.42 37.01
C ASP A 746 20.28 -23.99 35.63
N GLU A 747 20.45 -25.30 35.45
CA GLU A 747 20.02 -26.01 34.24
C GLU A 747 18.51 -26.31 34.24
N PHE A 748 17.93 -26.51 35.42
CA PHE A 748 16.52 -26.80 35.62
C PHE A 748 15.94 -25.88 36.69
N ILE A 749 14.81 -25.26 36.37
CA ILE A 749 14.06 -24.39 37.28
C ILE A 749 12.61 -24.82 37.32
N SER A 750 12.00 -24.70 38.50
CA SER A 750 10.58 -24.92 38.72
C SER A 750 10.02 -23.73 39.48
N GLU A 751 8.88 -23.22 39.02
CA GLU A 751 8.15 -22.12 39.65
C GLU A 751 6.71 -22.56 39.91
N ASN A 752 6.19 -22.25 41.10
CA ASN A 752 4.77 -22.42 41.38
C ASN A 752 4.01 -21.22 40.82
N ILE A 753 3.20 -21.45 39.78
CA ILE A 753 2.48 -20.37 39.09
C ILE A 753 0.99 -20.46 39.42
N ASN A 754 0.40 -19.33 39.80
CA ASN A 754 -1.04 -19.20 39.92
C ASN A 754 -1.65 -18.98 38.52
N SER A 755 -2.27 -20.01 37.96
CA SER A 755 -2.94 -19.94 36.65
C SER A 755 -4.42 -19.60 36.79
N TYR A 756 -4.95 -18.78 35.87
CA TYR A 756 -6.36 -18.42 35.81
C TYR A 756 -6.99 -19.00 34.54
N TYR A 757 -8.07 -19.77 34.70
CA TYR A 757 -8.78 -20.38 33.59
C TYR A 757 -10.26 -19.97 33.58
N LYS A 758 -10.74 -19.50 32.44
CA LYS A 758 -12.15 -19.19 32.22
C LYS A 758 -12.87 -20.44 31.71
N GLN A 759 -13.51 -21.18 32.63
CA GLN A 759 -14.23 -22.43 32.32
C GLN A 759 -15.33 -22.26 31.26
N GLY A 760 -15.95 -21.08 31.16
CA GLY A 760 -17.12 -20.83 30.33
C GLY A 760 -18.34 -21.65 30.79
N ARG A 761 -19.41 -21.00 31.25
CA ARG A 761 -20.64 -21.70 31.67
C ARG A 761 -21.65 -21.90 30.54
N ARG A 762 -21.20 -21.69 29.30
CA ARG A 762 -22.05 -21.64 28.13
C ARG A 762 -22.72 -23.00 27.89
N LYS A 763 -24.05 -23.02 27.93
CA LYS A 763 -24.85 -24.15 27.43
C LYS A 763 -24.72 -24.22 25.91
N ILE A 764 -24.76 -25.41 25.32
CA ILE A 764 -24.79 -25.57 23.87
C ILE A 764 -26.12 -25.01 23.36
N THR A 765 -26.12 -23.76 22.93
CA THR A 765 -27.29 -23.02 22.46
C THR A 765 -26.89 -22.03 21.37
N THR A 766 -27.85 -21.71 20.49
CA THR A 766 -27.72 -20.67 19.48
C THR A 766 -28.06 -19.27 20.03
N GLN A 767 -28.54 -19.19 21.28
CA GLN A 767 -28.86 -17.92 21.93
C GLN A 767 -27.60 -17.15 22.35
N GLN A 768 -27.77 -15.84 22.54
CA GLN A 768 -26.70 -14.92 22.94
C GLN A 768 -26.03 -15.37 24.24
N THR A 769 -24.79 -14.91 24.45
CA THR A 769 -24.09 -15.07 25.74
C THR A 769 -25.00 -14.52 26.84
N TYR A 770 -25.47 -15.38 27.75
CA TYR A 770 -26.33 -14.93 28.83
C TYR A 770 -25.52 -14.09 29.82
N HIS A 771 -26.18 -13.24 30.60
CA HIS A 771 -25.51 -12.48 31.64
C HIS A 771 -24.74 -13.38 32.62
N GLU A 772 -25.23 -14.60 32.88
CA GLU A 772 -24.57 -15.63 33.71
C GLU A 772 -23.25 -16.19 33.13
N ASP A 773 -23.01 -15.99 31.82
CA ASP A 773 -21.80 -16.43 31.12
C ASP A 773 -20.70 -15.34 31.08
N VAL A 774 -21.07 -14.11 31.44
CA VAL A 774 -20.14 -12.97 31.53
C VAL A 774 -19.51 -12.98 32.92
N LEU A 775 -18.18 -12.99 32.97
CA LEU A 775 -17.48 -12.87 34.25
C LEU A 775 -17.76 -11.51 34.86
N ARG A 776 -17.97 -11.49 36.18
CA ARG A 776 -18.02 -10.25 36.94
C ARG A 776 -16.75 -9.44 36.67
N GLN A 777 -16.92 -8.14 36.42
CA GLN A 777 -15.81 -7.21 36.25
C GLN A 777 -15.02 -7.08 37.58
N PRO A 778 -13.68 -7.18 37.55
CA PRO A 778 -12.86 -6.93 38.73
C PRO A 778 -13.07 -5.54 39.31
N ASP A 779 -13.07 -5.44 40.64
CA ASP A 779 -13.12 -4.16 41.33
C ASP A 779 -11.74 -3.47 41.24
N LEU A 780 -11.71 -2.23 40.73
CA LEU A 780 -10.51 -1.38 40.68
C LEU A 780 -10.70 -0.13 41.55
N GLU A 781 -9.59 0.51 41.89
CA GLU A 781 -9.57 1.80 42.58
C GLU A 781 -8.59 2.75 41.91
N ILE A 782 -9.06 3.94 41.54
CA ILE A 782 -8.20 5.07 41.18
C ILE A 782 -7.76 5.73 42.49
N ILE A 783 -6.51 5.51 42.90
CA ILE A 783 -5.94 5.99 44.17
C ILE A 783 -5.72 7.50 44.10
N SER A 784 -5.16 7.96 42.99
CA SER A 784 -4.82 9.36 42.77
C SER A 784 -5.07 9.73 41.31
N ALA A 785 -5.46 10.98 41.07
CA ALA A 785 -5.61 11.52 39.73
C ALA A 785 -5.38 13.03 39.73
N SER A 786 -4.60 13.52 38.78
CA SER A 786 -4.23 14.94 38.65
C SER A 786 -4.17 15.37 37.19
N LEU A 787 -4.76 16.54 36.91
CA LEU A 787 -4.54 17.30 35.69
C LEU A 787 -3.30 18.17 35.90
N VAL A 788 -2.25 17.88 35.15
CA VAL A 788 -0.97 18.56 35.23
C VAL A 788 -0.66 19.24 33.91
N LYS A 789 -0.12 20.45 33.98
CA LYS A 789 0.44 21.16 32.84
C LYS A 789 1.95 21.13 32.90
N ILE A 790 2.59 20.63 31.84
CA ILE A 790 4.04 20.64 31.66
C ILE A 790 4.31 21.41 30.37
N GLU A 791 5.05 22.51 30.48
CA GLU A 791 5.25 23.46 29.38
C GLU A 791 3.92 23.94 28.76
N SER A 792 3.62 23.55 27.53
CA SER A 792 2.38 23.85 26.80
C SER A 792 1.35 22.71 26.83
N GLN A 793 1.69 21.55 27.42
CA GLN A 793 0.90 20.32 27.34
C GLN A 793 0.07 20.09 28.60
N TYR A 794 -1.18 19.65 28.41
CA TYR A 794 -2.05 19.20 29.49
C TYR A 794 -2.13 17.68 29.48
N ILE A 795 -1.84 17.06 30.61
CA ILE A 795 -1.83 15.61 30.78
C ILE A 795 -2.65 15.23 32.02
N VAL A 796 -3.26 14.05 32.00
CA VAL A 796 -3.88 13.46 33.18
C VAL A 796 -2.98 12.31 33.65
N ILE A 797 -2.55 12.39 34.90
CA ILE A 797 -1.71 11.36 35.55
C ILE A 797 -2.40 10.84 36.80
N GLY A 798 -2.04 9.65 37.23
CA GLY A 798 -2.58 9.06 38.45
C GLY A 798 -2.09 7.65 38.71
N GLU A 799 -2.70 7.00 39.69
CA GLU A 799 -2.44 5.61 40.04
C GLU A 799 -3.76 4.83 40.12
N VAL A 800 -3.75 3.62 39.57
CA VAL A 800 -4.88 2.69 39.62
C VAL A 800 -4.43 1.35 40.21
N GLN A 801 -5.26 0.80 41.07
CA GLN A 801 -5.03 -0.47 41.75
C GLN A 801 -6.11 -1.49 41.41
N ASN A 802 -5.68 -2.72 41.21
CA ASN A 802 -6.59 -3.86 41.22
C ASN A 802 -6.90 -4.24 42.66
N ILE A 803 -8.05 -3.85 43.20
CA ILE A 803 -8.44 -4.16 44.58
C ILE A 803 -9.14 -5.51 44.70
N ASP A 804 -9.27 -6.28 43.61
CA ASP A 804 -9.87 -7.60 43.61
C ASP A 804 -8.84 -8.72 43.93
N ASN A 805 -9.30 -9.97 43.93
CA ASN A 805 -8.49 -11.18 44.09
C ASN A 805 -8.22 -11.91 42.75
N VAL A 806 -8.74 -11.37 41.64
CA VAL A 806 -8.51 -11.86 40.28
C VAL A 806 -7.74 -10.84 39.45
N PRO A 807 -6.93 -11.25 38.45
CA PRO A 807 -6.24 -10.34 37.57
C PRO A 807 -7.22 -9.51 36.74
N ALA A 808 -6.84 -8.27 36.45
CA ALA A 808 -7.65 -7.31 35.74
C ALA A 808 -6.93 -6.76 34.50
N ASP A 809 -7.65 -6.75 33.38
CA ASP A 809 -7.37 -5.94 32.21
C ASP A 809 -8.02 -4.56 32.41
N VAL A 810 -7.19 -3.55 32.55
CA VAL A 810 -7.57 -2.18 32.87
C VAL A 810 -7.61 -1.35 31.60
N VAL A 811 -8.80 -0.85 31.29
CA VAL A 811 -8.98 0.23 30.32
C VAL A 811 -9.17 1.52 31.10
N LEU A 812 -8.43 2.57 30.73
CA LEU A 812 -8.53 3.88 31.37
C LEU A 812 -8.72 4.96 30.31
N LYS A 813 -9.82 5.71 30.45
CA LYS A 813 -10.21 6.81 29.58
C LYS A 813 -10.27 8.10 30.38
N ALA A 814 -9.66 9.16 29.88
CA ALA A 814 -9.74 10.48 30.50
C ALA A 814 -10.43 11.49 29.57
N THR A 815 -11.23 12.39 30.13
CA THR A 815 -11.82 13.53 29.42
C THR A 815 -11.42 14.84 30.08
N LEU A 816 -11.07 15.85 29.28
CA LEU A 816 -10.84 17.22 29.73
C LEU A 816 -12.08 18.08 29.50
N TYR A 817 -12.36 18.96 30.46
CA TYR A 817 -13.46 19.91 30.43
C TYR A 817 -12.98 21.34 30.67
N ASP A 818 -13.65 22.30 30.04
CA ASP A 818 -13.42 23.73 30.28
C ASP A 818 -14.23 24.25 31.49
N ARG A 819 -14.19 25.57 31.71
CA ARG A 819 -14.91 26.25 32.79
C ARG A 819 -16.44 26.19 32.66
N ASN A 820 -16.95 25.84 31.48
CA ASN A 820 -18.38 25.75 31.19
C ASN A 820 -18.83 24.27 31.11
N ASP A 821 -18.04 23.34 31.67
CA ASP A 821 -18.26 21.89 31.64
C ASP A 821 -18.39 21.31 30.23
N LYS A 822 -17.79 21.95 29.22
CA LYS A 822 -17.76 21.43 27.87
C LYS A 822 -16.54 20.53 27.67
N SER A 823 -16.78 19.31 27.20
CA SER A 823 -15.72 18.37 26.83
C SER A 823 -14.85 18.93 25.69
N ILE A 824 -13.54 18.97 25.91
CA ILE A 824 -12.55 19.51 24.96
C ILE A 824 -11.73 18.39 24.31
N ALA A 825 -11.38 17.36 25.09
CA ALA A 825 -10.58 16.24 24.63
C ALA A 825 -10.88 14.96 25.40
N VAL A 826 -10.82 13.84 24.69
CA VAL A 826 -11.03 12.49 25.23
C VAL A 826 -9.93 11.61 24.66
N PHE A 827 -9.25 10.84 25.50
CA PHE A 827 -8.26 9.87 25.06
C PHE A 827 -8.12 8.74 26.08
N ASN A 828 -7.65 7.58 25.63
CA ASN A 828 -7.37 6.44 26.50
C ASN A 828 -5.88 6.44 26.88
N ALA A 829 -5.55 5.85 28.02
CA ALA A 829 -4.18 5.52 28.36
C ALA A 829 -3.63 4.54 27.30
N LYS A 830 -2.46 4.86 26.76
CA LYS A 830 -1.75 4.10 25.73
C LYS A 830 -0.72 3.19 26.41
N TYR A 831 0.57 3.34 26.14
CA TYR A 831 1.63 2.53 26.75
C TYR A 831 2.03 2.99 28.16
N THR A 832 1.80 4.25 28.56
CA THR A 832 2.16 4.71 29.91
C THR A 832 1.12 4.29 30.95
N ILE A 833 0.87 2.98 31.04
CA ILE A 833 0.05 2.27 32.03
C ILE A 833 0.31 0.77 31.88
N LYS A 834 0.32 0.01 32.97
CA LYS A 834 0.23 -1.44 32.89
C LYS A 834 -1.23 -1.87 32.74
N HIS A 835 -1.61 -2.28 31.55
CA HIS A 835 -2.99 -2.73 31.27
C HIS A 835 -3.35 -4.05 31.96
N LYS A 836 -2.39 -4.92 32.26
CA LYS A 836 -2.63 -6.22 32.91
C LYS A 836 -2.15 -6.18 34.36
N LEU A 837 -3.07 -6.06 35.30
CA LEU A 837 -2.76 -5.97 36.73
C LEU A 837 -3.04 -7.28 37.45
N MET A 838 -2.05 -7.78 38.16
CA MET A 838 -2.23 -8.85 39.13
C MET A 838 -3.10 -8.39 40.31
N PRO A 839 -3.68 -9.32 41.08
CA PRO A 839 -4.42 -8.96 42.29
C PRO A 839 -3.59 -8.06 43.21
N LYS A 840 -4.17 -6.95 43.67
CA LYS A 840 -3.56 -5.95 44.55
C LYS A 840 -2.43 -5.13 43.93
N GLU A 841 -2.08 -5.38 42.68
CA GLU A 841 -1.06 -4.61 41.95
C GLU A 841 -1.56 -3.19 41.68
N VAL A 842 -0.63 -2.22 41.81
CA VAL A 842 -0.84 -0.81 41.49
C VAL A 842 -0.01 -0.50 40.25
N THR A 843 -0.57 0.29 39.34
CA THR A 843 0.19 0.91 38.25
C THR A 843 -0.04 2.41 38.24
N SER A 844 1.02 3.15 37.93
CA SER A 844 0.89 4.56 37.56
C SER A 844 0.43 4.67 36.12
N PHE A 845 -0.25 5.76 35.76
CA PHE A 845 -0.67 6.03 34.40
C PHE A 845 -0.47 7.48 33.98
N LYS A 846 -0.31 7.69 32.67
CA LYS A 846 -0.36 8.99 31.99
C LYS A 846 -1.22 8.91 30.74
N VAL A 847 -2.15 9.84 30.63
CA VAL A 847 -2.98 10.03 29.42
C VAL A 847 -2.56 11.34 28.76
N ASN A 848 -2.01 11.20 27.56
CA ASN A 848 -1.72 12.32 26.67
C ASN A 848 -2.93 12.57 25.76
N PHE A 849 -3.25 13.83 25.50
CA PHE A 849 -4.32 14.20 24.57
C PHE A 849 -3.71 14.54 23.21
N GLU A 850 -3.75 13.57 22.30
CA GLU A 850 -3.17 13.71 20.96
C GLU A 850 -4.18 14.25 19.94
N ASP A 851 -3.73 15.12 19.04
CA ASP A 851 -4.49 15.43 17.81
C ASP A 851 -4.03 14.59 16.64
N ILE A 852 -4.78 14.69 15.56
CA ILE A 852 -4.31 14.24 14.26
C ILE A 852 -3.39 15.31 13.68
N ALA A 853 -2.11 14.95 13.54
CA ALA A 853 -1.09 15.72 12.85
C ALA A 853 -1.58 16.26 11.49
N TRP A 854 -1.25 17.52 11.17
CA TRP A 854 -1.42 18.10 9.82
C TRP A 854 -2.87 18.22 9.31
N LEU A 855 -3.83 18.34 10.22
CA LEU A 855 -5.25 18.51 9.90
C LEU A 855 -5.55 19.85 9.21
N LYS A 856 -4.75 20.91 9.45
CA LYS A 856 -5.01 22.23 8.88
C LYS A 856 -4.23 22.43 7.58
N PRO A 857 -4.83 23.07 6.55
CA PRO A 857 -4.13 23.40 5.30
C PRO A 857 -2.88 24.29 5.45
N THR A 858 -2.73 24.94 6.60
CA THR A 858 -1.62 25.84 6.96
C THR A 858 -0.42 25.14 7.58
N ASP A 859 -0.54 23.87 7.95
CA ASP A 859 0.51 23.17 8.67
C ASP A 859 1.66 22.82 7.70
N VAL A 860 2.85 23.38 7.94
CA VAL A 860 4.03 23.19 7.09
C VAL A 860 4.70 21.88 7.45
N LYS A 861 4.52 20.87 6.60
CA LYS A 861 5.18 19.56 6.76
C LYS A 861 6.70 19.72 6.95
N PRO A 862 7.32 19.10 7.97
CA PRO A 862 8.76 19.10 8.10
C PRO A 862 9.37 18.36 6.91
N THR A 863 10.42 18.92 6.35
CA THR A 863 11.21 18.26 5.29
C THR A 863 12.09 17.14 5.84
N THR A 864 12.35 17.16 7.15
CA THR A 864 13.10 16.15 7.88
C THR A 864 12.23 15.55 8.97
N PHE A 865 12.02 14.25 8.85
CA PHE A 865 11.36 13.41 9.81
C PHE A 865 12.00 13.52 11.22
N ASN A 866 11.24 13.93 12.24
CA ASN A 866 11.69 13.97 13.64
C ASN A 866 11.00 12.84 14.46
N PRO A 867 11.76 11.87 15.02
CA PRO A 867 11.23 10.73 15.75
C PRO A 867 10.48 11.07 17.05
N ASP A 868 10.75 12.23 17.64
CA ASP A 868 10.15 12.66 18.91
C ASP A 868 8.97 13.64 18.71
N GLU A 869 8.57 13.87 17.45
CA GLU A 869 7.54 14.84 17.10
C GLU A 869 6.13 14.28 17.32
N PHE A 870 5.52 14.72 18.42
CA PHE A 870 4.13 14.46 18.78
C PHE A 870 3.26 15.66 18.38
N THR A 871 2.08 15.41 17.79
CA THR A 871 1.10 16.48 17.54
C THR A 871 0.23 16.71 18.77
N ILE A 872 0.62 17.73 19.54
CA ILE A 872 -0.17 18.24 20.66
C ILE A 872 -1.56 18.64 20.16
N LYS A 873 -2.60 18.20 20.86
CA LYS A 873 -3.95 18.71 20.64
C LYS A 873 -4.02 20.18 20.97
N GLU A 874 -4.27 21.00 19.94
CA GLU A 874 -4.62 22.40 20.14
C GLU A 874 -5.99 22.48 20.81
N LEU A 875 -5.98 22.69 22.12
CA LEU A 875 -7.21 22.87 22.89
C LEU A 875 -7.76 24.27 22.61
N LYS A 876 -9.00 24.33 22.13
CA LYS A 876 -9.70 25.61 21.86
C LYS A 876 -9.87 26.46 23.13
N ASN A 877 -10.00 25.80 24.28
CA ASN A 877 -10.19 26.40 25.60
C ASN A 877 -9.20 25.80 26.61
N ILE A 878 -8.90 26.54 27.68
CA ILE A 878 -8.05 26.05 28.78
C ILE A 878 -8.84 25.02 29.60
N PRO A 879 -8.34 23.77 29.76
CA PRO A 879 -8.99 22.78 30.60
C PRO A 879 -8.87 23.17 32.08
N THR A 880 -9.95 23.03 32.83
CA THR A 880 -10.02 23.34 34.26
C THR A 880 -10.38 22.15 35.13
N THR A 881 -11.01 21.12 34.55
CA THR A 881 -11.34 19.88 35.25
C THR A 881 -11.24 18.70 34.30
N PHE A 882 -11.27 17.49 34.87
CA PHE A 882 -11.21 16.23 34.14
C PHE A 882 -12.17 15.21 34.77
N ASP A 883 -12.49 14.16 34.01
CA ASP A 883 -13.03 12.90 34.53
C ASP A 883 -12.15 11.72 34.09
N ILE A 884 -12.21 10.64 34.85
CA ILE A 884 -11.59 9.36 34.48
C ILE A 884 -12.64 8.28 34.54
N GLN A 885 -12.73 7.49 33.47
CA GLN A 885 -13.54 6.30 33.38
C GLN A 885 -12.62 5.10 33.19
N SER A 886 -12.54 4.27 34.22
CA SER A 886 -11.81 3.01 34.17
C SER A 886 -12.79 1.83 34.14
N ALA A 887 -12.40 0.78 33.44
CA ALA A 887 -13.12 -0.48 33.43
C ALA A 887 -12.13 -1.63 33.62
N GLY A 888 -12.45 -2.53 34.54
CA GLY A 888 -11.72 -3.77 34.77
C GLY A 888 -12.42 -4.94 34.08
N ASN A 889 -11.68 -5.78 33.38
CA ASN A 889 -12.17 -7.07 32.90
C ASN A 889 -11.26 -8.20 33.40
N VAL A 890 -11.79 -9.41 33.60
CA VAL A 890 -10.94 -10.52 34.04
C VAL A 890 -9.91 -10.86 32.97
N ALA A 891 -8.63 -10.84 33.34
CA ALA A 891 -7.52 -11.24 32.48
C ALA A 891 -7.07 -12.67 32.80
N THR A 892 -6.82 -13.48 31.78
CA THR A 892 -6.33 -14.87 31.92
C THR A 892 -5.02 -15.12 31.18
N THR A 893 -4.58 -14.18 30.35
CA THR A 893 -3.37 -14.27 29.51
C THR A 893 -2.49 -13.04 29.73
N ASP A 894 -1.22 -13.16 29.35
CA ASP A 894 -0.21 -12.09 29.44
C ASP A 894 -0.01 -11.53 30.87
N LEU A 895 0.09 -12.42 31.87
CA LEU A 895 0.19 -12.08 33.31
C LEU A 895 1.60 -12.28 33.90
N TYR A 896 2.63 -12.41 33.06
CA TYR A 896 3.97 -12.79 33.51
C TYR A 896 4.73 -11.63 34.19
N ASN A 897 5.07 -11.80 35.46
CA ASN A 897 5.68 -10.75 36.29
C ASN A 897 7.02 -11.16 36.95
N SER A 898 7.65 -12.25 36.51
CA SER A 898 8.85 -12.79 37.15
C SER A 898 10.17 -12.11 36.75
N VAL A 899 10.14 -10.78 36.53
CA VAL A 899 11.34 -9.95 36.29
C VAL A 899 11.49 -8.94 37.42
N ALA A 900 12.69 -8.87 37.99
CA ALA A 900 13.04 -7.96 39.07
C ALA A 900 14.13 -6.97 38.66
N ILE A 901 14.12 -5.79 39.28
CA ILE A 901 15.21 -4.81 39.20
C ILE A 901 16.26 -5.17 40.24
N SER A 902 17.52 -5.16 39.83
CA SER A 902 18.71 -5.38 40.67
C SER A 902 19.80 -4.36 40.32
N ASP A 903 20.78 -4.21 41.20
CA ASP A 903 21.95 -3.34 40.99
C ASP A 903 21.61 -1.88 40.58
N LEU A 904 20.53 -1.34 41.14
CA LEU A 904 20.04 0.00 40.80
C LEU A 904 20.99 1.08 41.34
N VAL A 905 21.56 1.87 40.43
CA VAL A 905 22.39 3.04 40.71
C VAL A 905 21.71 4.27 40.14
N ILE A 906 21.41 5.24 41.01
CA ILE A 906 20.82 6.52 40.62
C ILE A 906 21.91 7.58 40.76
N ASP A 907 22.37 8.09 39.62
CA ASP A 907 23.26 9.26 39.53
C ASP A 907 22.42 10.53 39.27
N ASN A 908 23.03 11.71 39.38
CA ASN A 908 22.37 13.01 39.25
C ASN A 908 21.65 13.21 37.90
N ASN A 909 21.98 12.47 36.84
CA ASN A 909 21.34 12.62 35.52
C ASN A 909 20.84 11.29 34.92
N GLN A 910 21.14 10.14 35.53
CA GLN A 910 20.86 8.83 34.93
C GLN A 910 20.53 7.78 35.99
N ILE A 911 19.60 6.89 35.64
CA ILE A 911 19.35 5.65 36.36
C ILE A 911 20.02 4.52 35.57
N LYS A 912 20.82 3.70 36.25
CA LYS A 912 21.40 2.48 35.72
C LYS A 912 20.96 1.31 36.59
N GLY A 913 20.69 0.18 35.99
CA GLY A 913 20.33 -1.02 36.73
C GLY A 913 20.28 -2.24 35.84
N THR A 914 19.89 -3.36 36.44
CA THR A 914 19.85 -4.65 35.78
C THR A 914 18.48 -5.29 35.99
N LEU A 915 17.85 -5.73 34.90
CA LEU A 915 16.67 -6.58 34.92
C LEU A 915 17.11 -8.04 35.01
N PHE A 916 16.61 -8.76 36.02
CA PHE A 916 16.86 -10.17 36.20
C PHE A 916 15.55 -10.95 36.11
N ASN A 917 15.47 -11.88 35.18
CA ASN A 917 14.30 -12.74 35.01
C ASN A 917 14.52 -14.04 35.81
N TYR A 918 13.77 -14.18 36.90
CA TYR A 918 13.88 -15.32 37.82
C TYR A 918 12.80 -16.39 37.56
N GLY A 919 11.93 -16.20 36.57
CA GLY A 919 10.87 -17.15 36.23
C GLY A 919 11.21 -18.03 35.04
N ILE A 920 10.18 -18.69 34.51
CA ILE A 920 10.31 -19.77 33.50
C ILE A 920 10.02 -19.36 32.05
N GLN A 921 9.73 -18.09 31.76
CA GLN A 921 9.45 -17.61 30.41
C GLN A 921 10.38 -16.45 30.03
N GLU A 922 10.74 -16.35 28.75
CA GLU A 922 11.53 -15.24 28.23
C GLU A 922 10.66 -14.00 28.01
N VAL A 923 11.08 -12.86 28.58
CA VAL A 923 10.40 -11.58 28.35
C VAL A 923 10.98 -10.93 27.11
N THR A 924 10.17 -10.79 26.07
CA THR A 924 10.63 -10.29 24.77
C THR A 924 10.76 -8.77 24.74
N ILE A 925 9.81 -8.03 25.34
CA ILE A 925 9.88 -6.56 25.42
C ILE A 925 9.51 -6.13 26.85
N PRO A 926 10.50 -5.86 27.70
CA PRO A 926 10.29 -5.21 28.99
C PRO A 926 10.03 -3.71 28.79
N GLU A 927 9.04 -3.19 29.48
CA GLU A 927 8.78 -1.77 29.62
C GLU A 927 9.03 -1.35 31.07
N LEU A 928 9.78 -0.28 31.26
CA LEU A 928 9.93 0.41 32.53
C LEU A 928 8.95 1.58 32.57
N LEU A 929 8.15 1.68 33.63
CA LEU A 929 7.36 2.87 33.93
C LEU A 929 8.04 3.63 35.08
N ILE A 930 8.37 4.89 34.86
CA ILE A 930 9.07 5.74 35.82
C ILE A 930 8.12 6.85 36.27
N SER A 931 7.69 6.79 37.52
CA SER A 931 6.80 7.78 38.14
C SER A 931 7.59 8.75 38.99
N TYR A 932 7.29 10.03 38.87
CA TYR A 932 7.98 11.14 39.52
C TYR A 932 7.09 11.78 40.57
N TYR A 933 7.63 12.01 41.76
CA TYR A 933 6.91 12.60 42.88
C TYR A 933 7.66 13.80 43.46
N ASN A 934 6.92 14.79 43.94
CA ASN A 934 7.48 15.99 44.59
C ASN A 934 7.92 15.73 46.04
N ASP A 935 8.40 16.76 46.74
CA ASP A 935 8.81 16.67 48.16
C ASP A 935 7.69 16.20 49.10
N LYS A 936 6.43 16.46 48.73
CA LYS A 936 5.24 16.01 49.46
C LYS A 936 4.81 14.59 49.09
N LYS A 937 5.56 13.91 48.22
CA LYS A 937 5.25 12.59 47.64
C LYS A 937 3.96 12.56 46.81
N GLU A 938 3.58 13.69 46.21
CA GLU A 938 2.48 13.76 45.25
C GLU A 938 3.02 13.45 43.84
N LEU A 939 2.29 12.63 43.07
CA LEU A 939 2.66 12.28 41.70
C LEU A 939 2.59 13.51 40.80
N VAL A 940 3.67 13.80 40.07
CA VAL A 940 3.77 14.99 39.19
C VAL A 940 4.01 14.65 37.72
N TYR A 941 4.57 13.47 37.43
CA TYR A 941 4.79 13.00 36.07
C TYR A 941 4.94 11.48 36.03
N VAL A 942 4.67 10.87 34.89
CA VAL A 942 4.96 9.46 34.63
C VAL A 942 5.59 9.36 33.25
N ASP A 943 6.68 8.62 33.13
CA ASP A 943 7.35 8.33 31.88
C ASP A 943 7.52 6.83 31.67
N HIS A 944 8.02 6.44 30.50
CA HIS A 944 8.23 5.04 30.14
C HIS A 944 9.52 4.85 29.32
N GLN A 945 10.06 3.64 29.33
CA GLN A 945 11.17 3.23 28.46
C GLN A 945 11.01 1.76 28.06
N PHE A 946 11.00 1.49 26.76
CA PHE A 946 11.11 0.13 26.24
C PHE A 946 12.57 -0.33 26.24
N ILE A 947 12.83 -1.50 26.81
CA ILE A 947 14.14 -2.13 26.76
C ILE A 947 14.29 -2.83 25.41
N LYS A 948 15.37 -2.51 24.70
CA LYS A 948 15.56 -2.90 23.29
C LYS A 948 15.82 -4.41 23.11
N GLU A 949 16.34 -5.05 24.15
CA GLU A 949 16.70 -6.47 24.20
C GLU A 949 15.84 -7.16 25.28
N GLY A 950 15.43 -8.40 25.00
CA GLY A 950 14.63 -9.21 25.90
C GLY A 950 15.42 -9.69 27.12
N VAL A 951 14.70 -10.13 28.16
CA VAL A 951 15.29 -10.70 29.38
C VAL A 951 15.03 -12.20 29.40
N ARG A 952 16.06 -12.97 29.09
CA ARG A 952 16.00 -14.44 29.09
C ARG A 952 15.95 -15.00 30.50
N ILE A 953 15.49 -16.23 30.60
CA ILE A 953 15.40 -16.99 31.86
C ILE A 953 16.76 -17.03 32.56
N GLN A 954 16.77 -16.63 33.83
CA GLN A 954 17.96 -16.48 34.67
C GLN A 954 19.10 -15.70 34.01
N ARG A 955 18.77 -14.67 33.23
CA ARG A 955 19.74 -13.73 32.66
C ARG A 955 19.51 -12.34 33.17
N LYS A 956 20.60 -11.58 33.12
CA LYS A 956 20.66 -10.16 33.42
C LYS A 956 20.61 -9.35 32.13
N GLN A 957 19.77 -8.32 32.11
CA GLN A 957 19.77 -7.32 31.04
C GLN A 957 19.97 -5.94 31.66
N TYR A 958 21.01 -5.23 31.21
CA TYR A 958 21.30 -3.89 31.71
C TYR A 958 20.40 -2.85 31.05
N PHE A 959 19.99 -1.85 31.81
CA PHE A 959 19.29 -0.68 31.30
C PHE A 959 19.94 0.62 31.77
N THR A 960 19.74 1.66 30.98
CA THR A 960 20.11 3.03 31.33
C THR A 960 18.98 3.95 30.90
N TYR A 961 18.53 4.77 31.84
CA TYR A 961 17.47 5.75 31.64
C TYR A 961 17.99 7.13 32.00
N ASN A 962 17.75 8.13 31.14
CA ASN A 962 18.13 9.51 31.41
C ASN A 962 17.02 10.21 32.17
N LEU A 963 17.33 10.77 33.34
CA LEU A 963 16.38 11.54 34.13
C LEU A 963 16.09 12.88 33.43
N PRO A 964 14.82 13.31 33.32
CA PRO A 964 14.49 14.62 32.77
C PRO A 964 15.04 15.73 33.69
N THR A 965 15.80 16.66 33.09
CA THR A 965 16.28 17.87 33.76
C THR A 965 15.15 18.89 33.88
N ASP A 966 14.83 19.30 35.11
CA ASP A 966 13.89 20.39 35.46
C ASP A 966 12.47 20.23 34.90
N LEU A 967 11.71 19.29 35.46
CA LEU A 967 10.25 19.24 35.26
C LEU A 967 9.64 20.47 35.96
N ASN A 968 8.90 21.32 35.25
CA ASN A 968 8.13 22.43 35.86
C ASN A 968 6.62 22.11 35.82
N PRO A 969 6.15 21.06 36.54
CA PRO A 969 4.75 20.68 36.51
C PRO A 969 3.90 21.69 37.28
N VAL A 970 2.84 22.18 36.64
CA VAL A 970 1.79 22.97 37.28
C VAL A 970 0.57 22.08 37.45
N ILE A 971 0.30 21.65 38.68
CA ILE A 971 -0.92 20.90 39.01
C ILE A 971 -2.11 21.87 38.95
N ILE A 972 -3.04 21.61 38.04
CA ILE A 972 -4.24 22.45 37.85
C ILE A 972 -5.35 21.98 38.79
N LYS A 973 -5.57 20.67 38.86
CA LYS A 973 -6.55 20.03 39.72
C LYS A 973 -6.07 18.64 40.10
N SER A 974 -6.11 18.32 41.37
CA SER A 974 -5.91 16.96 41.90
C SER A 974 -7.18 16.57 42.66
N SER A 975 -7.88 15.53 42.18
CA SER A 975 -9.15 15.07 42.77
C SER A 975 -9.57 13.72 42.21
N THR A 976 -10.10 12.87 43.08
CA THR A 976 -10.74 11.57 42.77
C THR A 976 -12.26 11.65 42.64
N GLU A 977 -12.86 12.84 42.82
CA GLU A 977 -14.32 13.03 42.88
C GLU A 977 -15.04 12.58 41.59
N ASN A 978 -14.42 12.84 40.44
CA ASN A 978 -14.91 12.51 39.10
C ASN A 978 -14.19 11.28 38.49
N CYS A 979 -13.80 10.33 39.35
CA CYS A 979 -13.17 9.08 38.93
C CYS A 979 -14.15 7.91 39.09
N PHE A 980 -14.40 7.21 38.00
CA PHE A 980 -15.38 6.12 37.92
C PHE A 980 -14.69 4.81 37.53
N VAL A 981 -15.10 3.72 38.18
CA VAL A 981 -14.67 2.35 37.90
C VAL A 981 -15.92 1.50 37.65
N ASN A 982 -15.99 0.82 36.52
CA ASN A 982 -17.13 -0.02 36.13
C ASN A 982 -18.49 0.73 36.23
N GLY A 983 -18.47 2.05 36.00
CA GLY A 983 -19.65 2.93 36.09
C GLY A 983 -20.01 3.43 37.50
N LEU A 984 -19.26 3.05 38.54
CA LEU A 984 -19.47 3.49 39.93
C LEU A 984 -18.36 4.44 40.38
N LYS A 985 -18.61 5.29 41.39
CA LYS A 985 -17.58 6.18 41.96
C LYS A 985 -16.47 5.36 42.62
N SER A 986 -15.22 5.62 42.26
CA SER A 986 -14.03 4.89 42.73
C SER A 986 -13.95 4.85 44.26
N GLU A 987 -14.13 5.99 44.93
CA GLU A 987 -14.06 6.07 46.40
C GLU A 987 -15.11 5.23 47.12
N ALA A 988 -16.31 5.08 46.53
CA ALA A 988 -17.38 4.29 47.13
C ALA A 988 -17.06 2.80 47.08
N LEU A 989 -16.48 2.32 45.97
CA LEU A 989 -16.00 0.95 45.81
C LEU A 989 -14.85 0.65 46.77
N ALA A 990 -13.87 1.55 46.83
CA ALA A 990 -12.71 1.43 47.71
C ALA A 990 -13.10 1.22 49.19
N ARG A 991 -14.00 2.06 49.71
CA ARG A 991 -14.45 1.98 51.11
C ARG A 991 -15.18 0.67 51.42
N ALA A 992 -15.85 0.07 50.44
CA ALA A 992 -16.58 -1.19 50.62
C ALA A 992 -15.64 -2.40 50.67
N VAL A 993 -14.55 -2.39 49.88
CA VAL A 993 -13.64 -3.54 49.75
C VAL A 993 -12.44 -3.44 50.70
N ILE A 994 -11.88 -2.24 50.88
CA ILE A 994 -10.70 -1.97 51.73
C ILE A 994 -11.01 -0.78 52.66
N PRO A 995 -11.70 -1.00 53.80
CA PRO A 995 -12.13 0.07 54.69
C PRO A 995 -10.98 0.76 55.46
N VAL A 996 -9.81 0.12 55.57
CA VAL A 996 -8.63 0.67 56.27
C VAL A 996 -7.39 0.53 55.37
N ARG A 997 -6.81 1.65 54.94
CA ARG A 997 -5.57 1.70 54.14
C ARG A 997 -4.35 2.01 55.02
N ASN A 998 -3.22 1.38 54.70
CA ASN A 998 -1.92 1.70 55.30
C ASN A 998 -1.09 2.57 54.33
N SER A 999 -1.17 3.90 54.48
CA SER A 999 -0.45 4.87 53.63
C SER A 999 1.08 4.80 53.73
N LYS A 1000 1.64 4.09 54.72
CA LYS A 1000 3.10 3.92 54.83
C LYS A 1000 3.68 2.96 53.80
N GLN A 1001 2.89 2.02 53.28
CA GLN A 1001 3.37 1.02 52.31
C GLN A 1001 3.63 1.62 50.92
N GLU A 1002 2.77 2.52 50.44
CA GLU A 1002 2.96 3.24 49.17
C GLU A 1002 4.24 4.09 49.18
N SER A 1003 4.51 4.73 50.32
CA SER A 1003 5.72 5.52 50.55
C SER A 1003 7.03 4.72 50.57
N ALA A 1004 6.98 3.39 50.74
CA ALA A 1004 8.16 2.56 50.94
C ALA A 1004 8.87 2.16 49.64
N GLN A 1005 8.18 2.28 48.49
CA GLN A 1005 8.72 1.90 47.17
C GLN A 1005 9.43 3.06 46.45
N MET A 1006 9.42 4.27 47.02
CA MET A 1006 9.96 5.47 46.41
C MET A 1006 11.48 5.61 46.66
N GLN A 1007 12.25 5.84 45.61
CA GLN A 1007 13.68 6.13 45.67
C GLN A 1007 13.91 7.64 45.64
N ARG A 1008 14.80 8.16 46.51
CA ARG A 1008 15.09 9.59 46.58
C ARG A 1008 16.12 9.98 45.50
N VAL A 1009 15.87 11.08 44.81
CA VAL A 1009 16.79 11.67 43.82
C VAL A 1009 17.17 13.09 44.27
N LYS A 1010 18.38 13.55 43.95
CA LYS A 1010 18.88 14.88 44.37
C LYS A 1010 19.18 15.74 43.15
N GLY A 1011 18.97 17.05 43.28
CA GLY A 1011 19.48 18.04 42.31
C GLY A 1011 18.56 18.38 41.13
N HIS A 1012 17.30 17.91 41.13
CA HIS A 1012 16.32 18.23 40.08
C HIS A 1012 15.24 19.18 40.59
N LYS A 1013 14.81 20.14 39.77
CA LYS A 1013 13.63 20.95 40.07
C LYS A 1013 12.35 20.21 39.65
N GLY A 1014 11.34 20.26 40.52
CA GLY A 1014 9.99 19.73 40.28
C GLY A 1014 9.69 18.32 40.79
N TYR A 1015 10.71 17.53 41.14
CA TYR A 1015 10.55 16.19 41.72
C TYR A 1015 11.73 15.82 42.63
N SER A 1016 11.46 14.96 43.61
CA SER A 1016 12.43 14.53 44.65
C SER A 1016 12.45 13.03 44.87
N PHE A 1017 11.43 12.32 44.39
CA PHE A 1017 11.33 10.88 44.48
C PHE A 1017 10.90 10.26 43.15
N ILE A 1018 11.30 9.01 42.92
CA ILE A 1018 10.87 8.21 41.78
C ILE A 1018 10.39 6.82 42.21
N LYS A 1019 9.51 6.22 41.42
CA LYS A 1019 9.09 4.82 41.50
C LYS A 1019 9.31 4.18 40.14
N ILE A 1020 9.83 2.96 40.10
CA ILE A 1020 10.04 2.21 38.86
C ILE A 1020 9.17 0.96 38.90
N GLU A 1021 8.33 0.78 37.88
CA GLU A 1021 7.45 -0.38 37.68
C GLU A 1021 7.85 -1.10 36.39
N ILE A 1022 7.58 -2.41 36.31
CA ILE A 1022 7.89 -3.22 35.12
C ILE A 1022 6.60 -3.77 34.50
N ASN A 1023 6.49 -3.64 33.18
CA ASN A 1023 5.46 -4.26 32.36
C ASN A 1023 6.13 -5.16 31.30
N ASN A 1024 5.87 -6.46 31.36
CA ASN A 1024 6.57 -7.45 30.54
C ASN A 1024 5.68 -7.96 29.41
N TYR A 1025 6.11 -7.75 28.17
CA TYR A 1025 5.50 -8.39 27.01
C TYR A 1025 6.25 -9.67 26.62
N ILE A 1026 5.52 -10.77 26.46
CA ILE A 1026 6.03 -12.04 25.94
C ILE A 1026 5.50 -12.25 24.52
N GLY A 1027 6.41 -12.42 23.57
CA GLY A 1027 6.06 -12.64 22.17
C GLY A 1027 5.34 -13.96 21.91
N ASN A 1028 5.79 -15.03 22.57
CA ASN A 1028 5.23 -16.38 22.46
C ASN A 1028 5.00 -16.98 23.86
N PRO A 1029 3.90 -16.61 24.55
CA PRO A 1029 3.61 -17.10 25.89
C PRO A 1029 3.41 -18.61 25.86
N ARG A 1030 4.04 -19.32 26.81
CA ARG A 1030 3.95 -20.78 26.95
C ARG A 1030 2.94 -21.21 28.00
#